data_AF-A0A1L3I901-F1
#
_entry.id   AF-A0A1L3I901-F1
#
_cell.length_a   1.000
_cell.length_b   1.000
_cell.length_c   1.000
_cell.angle_alpha   90.00
_cell.angle_beta   90.00
_cell.angle_gamma   90.00
#
_symmetry.space_group_name_H-M   'P 1'
#
loop_
_entity.id
_entity.type
_entity.pdbx_description
1 polymer ?
#
loop_
_entity_poly.entity_id
_entity_poly.type
_entity_poly.pdbx_seq_one_letter_code
_entity_poly.pdbx_strand_id
1 'polypeptide(L)'
;MGKKEITRDNHYVPIWYQKGFITGSRKKLHYLNLAPDEIQLPDGRTKHHRNLFESHPSQCFYQTDLYSTFFGSNINDEIEKKLFGDIDRLGAPAISAFSNDDVSTWHRHFQDLFLYLDAQKIRTPKGLDWIRSRYPKLDQNALMMEMQGVRTINCTIWSESVREIVSARNSGVKFIVTDHPVTIYNPACPPEHDLCRYPAEPSITLKASQTLFPLDQDHCLILTNLEYAQEPEATEPLEKRTFARQIRESLVRTDKFIKTRELSDQDVISINHVLKSRARRYVAASQKEWLWPERDFEGSWKDVGELLLPPADGLWQFGGETFVGYEDGSVHYQDAFGRTKPKSDTLIKNIKESKIGANDSCGCGSGRKYKKCCRGKPEKQRTSWKSLSIRERNLGFFRGVNAILGTDSGKDWQDVRKELDEEKVKEIHELHGYLWPVDTDIFELLPKPDGMTRAVYSGFIDPRTAPFTVSNACLYFGEVLMQNPFVNPNQMKKEFSPVENPHSYLTQTLKHLMIFFQLAPLIESGHVNLFPDPSSLDPSLQNYAMGLAERRSKEIPLSERDLDIYRRIQEEDFHHTLCMLRKGSQENMLRQADPDASEEHIGYFINHLDRMRQDDPLVLLRDGVYDASQEAGQLSMFQTVPNFELLLFIAQATGAFVVTDSHHRWTEMCAASHRDAGIVLPRIPNTSNFAATTNMPLCEDVQAVSVMLDGGKLGAHRKWIDELYRQLRDQKTKPSDTELLAGLKDATVAVQRDFTDNHTKGISVRMRYAAPAGGMYHNHVQRLMVRCGIEDRPDRAPLAVLMDFGEE
;
A
#
# COMPACT_ATOMS: atom_id res chain seq x y z
N MET A 1 37.35 -29.14 12.45
CA MET A 1 36.51 -28.49 11.43
C MET A 1 37.40 -27.54 10.64
N GLY A 2 37.64 -27.80 9.36
CA GLY A 2 38.43 -26.89 8.52
C GLY A 2 37.76 -25.51 8.46
N LYS A 3 38.55 -24.43 8.54
CA LYS A 3 38.05 -23.07 8.30
C LYS A 3 37.37 -23.05 6.93
N LYS A 4 36.04 -23.01 6.91
CA LYS A 4 35.26 -22.83 5.68
C LYS A 4 35.68 -21.47 5.10
N GLU A 5 36.15 -21.46 3.85
CA GLU A 5 36.52 -20.22 3.17
C GLU A 5 35.27 -19.38 2.94
N ILE A 6 35.24 -18.17 3.51
CA ILE A 6 34.11 -17.24 3.47
C ILE A 6 34.32 -16.30 2.30
N THR A 7 33.35 -16.23 1.39
CA THR A 7 33.36 -15.26 0.28
C THR A 7 33.01 -13.89 0.83
N ARG A 8 33.99 -12.98 0.81
CA ARG A 8 33.81 -11.60 1.28
C ARG A 8 33.75 -10.60 0.13
N ASP A 9 34.47 -10.83 -0.95
CA ASP A 9 34.40 -9.97 -2.13
C ASP A 9 33.19 -10.33 -2.97
N ASN A 10 32.10 -9.58 -2.79
CA ASN A 10 30.84 -9.82 -3.46
C ASN A 10 30.83 -9.13 -4.83
N HIS A 11 30.85 -9.91 -5.91
CA HIS A 11 30.74 -9.40 -7.28
C HIS A 11 29.29 -9.06 -7.60
N TYR A 12 28.91 -7.80 -7.39
CA TYR A 12 27.54 -7.33 -7.66
C TYR A 12 27.22 -7.20 -9.16
N VAL A 13 28.24 -7.16 -10.03
CA VAL A 13 28.12 -7.50 -11.45
C VAL A 13 28.92 -8.79 -11.67
N PRO A 14 28.29 -9.93 -11.96
CA PRO A 14 28.99 -11.20 -12.00
C PRO A 14 30.11 -11.25 -13.02
N ILE A 15 31.19 -11.93 -12.64
CA ILE A 15 32.35 -12.15 -13.51
C ILE A 15 31.94 -12.79 -14.84
N TRP A 16 30.98 -13.73 -14.82
CA TRP A 16 30.50 -14.39 -16.05
C TRP A 16 29.79 -13.41 -16.99
N TYR A 17 29.01 -12.48 -16.45
CA TYR A 17 28.28 -11.48 -17.24
C TYR A 17 29.26 -10.47 -17.85
N GLN A 18 30.23 -9.98 -17.07
CA GLN A 18 31.28 -9.09 -17.56
C GLN A 18 32.07 -9.69 -18.75
N LYS A 19 32.26 -11.01 -18.79
CA LYS A 19 32.96 -11.68 -19.91
C LYS A 19 32.22 -11.54 -21.25
N GLY A 20 30.90 -11.32 -21.24
CA GLY A 20 30.10 -11.04 -22.44
C GLY A 20 30.46 -9.73 -23.14
N PHE A 21 31.23 -8.85 -22.47
CA PHE A 21 31.64 -7.54 -22.98
C PHE A 21 33.07 -7.53 -23.55
N ILE A 22 33.70 -8.70 -23.70
CA ILE A 22 35.06 -8.84 -24.22
C ILE A 22 35.01 -9.20 -25.71
N THR A 23 35.58 -8.35 -26.56
CA THR A 23 35.70 -8.60 -28.01
C THR A 23 36.97 -9.39 -28.36
N GLY A 24 36.87 -10.24 -29.39
CA GLY A 24 38.01 -10.93 -29.98
C GLY A 24 38.75 -11.85 -29.01
N SER A 25 40.09 -11.83 -29.06
CA SER A 25 40.97 -12.69 -28.23
C SER A 25 41.39 -12.04 -26.90
N ARG A 26 40.80 -10.89 -26.54
CA ARG A 26 41.12 -10.19 -25.29
C ARG A 26 40.67 -11.01 -24.07
N LYS A 27 41.25 -10.69 -22.91
CA LYS A 27 40.91 -11.30 -21.61
C LYS A 27 40.62 -10.28 -20.50
N LYS A 28 40.69 -9.00 -20.86
CA LYS A 28 40.60 -7.85 -19.96
C LYS A 28 39.64 -6.82 -20.53
N LEU A 29 39.10 -5.98 -19.65
CA LEU A 29 38.29 -4.81 -19.96
C LEU A 29 39.05 -3.56 -19.54
N HIS A 30 38.75 -2.45 -20.20
CA HIS A 30 39.08 -1.12 -19.70
C HIS A 30 37.99 -0.68 -18.74
N TYR A 31 38.36 -0.28 -17.53
CA TYR A 31 37.47 0.24 -16.49
C TYR A 31 37.73 1.73 -16.29
N LEU A 32 36.64 2.49 -16.21
CA LEU A 32 36.64 3.89 -15.83
C LEU A 32 35.92 4.06 -14.50
N ASN A 33 36.64 4.56 -13.50
CA ASN A 33 36.12 5.05 -12.23
C ASN A 33 35.68 6.51 -12.39
N LEU A 34 34.37 6.73 -12.35
CA LEU A 34 33.71 8.03 -12.45
C LEU A 34 33.92 8.89 -11.19
N ALA A 35 34.29 8.28 -10.07
CA ALA A 35 34.55 8.94 -8.79
C ALA A 35 35.79 8.34 -8.08
N PRO A 36 37.01 8.67 -8.54
CA PRO A 36 38.25 8.17 -7.95
C PRO A 36 38.49 8.74 -6.55
N ASP A 37 38.84 7.89 -5.59
CA ASP A 37 39.10 8.31 -4.20
C ASP A 37 40.32 9.24 -4.10
N GLU A 38 40.26 10.19 -3.17
CA GLU A 38 41.36 11.11 -2.84
C GLU A 38 42.23 10.53 -1.72
N ILE A 39 43.53 10.43 -1.97
CA ILE A 39 44.54 10.08 -0.97
C ILE A 39 45.25 11.35 -0.55
N GLN A 40 45.16 11.69 0.74
CA GLN A 40 46.04 12.71 1.32
C GLN A 40 47.40 12.08 1.65
N LEU A 41 48.45 12.57 1.01
CA LEU A 41 49.82 12.15 1.27
C LEU A 41 50.36 12.83 2.56
N PRO A 42 51.35 12.24 3.24
CA PRO A 42 51.93 12.80 4.47
C PRO A 42 52.50 14.23 4.33
N ASP A 43 52.77 14.68 3.09
CA ASP A 43 53.25 16.01 2.75
C ASP A 43 52.14 17.01 2.40
N GLY A 44 50.87 16.65 2.61
CA GLY A 44 49.70 17.48 2.34
C GLY A 44 49.23 17.50 0.89
N ARG A 45 49.87 16.75 -0.03
CA ARG A 45 49.42 16.64 -1.42
C ARG A 45 48.28 15.63 -1.54
N THR A 46 47.26 15.99 -2.32
CA THR A 46 46.16 15.08 -2.66
C THR A 46 46.48 14.33 -3.96
N LYS A 47 46.40 13.00 -3.93
CA LYS A 47 46.56 12.12 -5.11
C LYS A 47 45.27 11.34 -5.33
N HIS A 48 44.73 11.37 -6.53
CA HIS A 48 43.57 10.55 -6.86
C HIS A 48 43.99 9.11 -7.19
N HIS A 49 43.18 8.14 -6.78
CA HIS A 49 43.29 6.77 -7.30
C HIS A 49 43.20 6.75 -8.83
N ARG A 50 43.76 5.70 -9.45
CA ARG A 50 43.69 5.52 -10.91
C ARG A 50 42.23 5.53 -11.36
N ASN A 51 41.90 6.49 -12.23
CA ASN A 51 40.56 6.62 -12.79
C ASN A 51 40.33 5.69 -13.98
N LEU A 52 41.34 5.44 -14.80
CA LEU A 52 41.29 4.51 -15.93
C LEU A 52 42.31 3.38 -15.75
N PHE A 53 41.89 2.13 -15.88
CA PHE A 53 42.78 0.97 -15.81
C PHE A 53 42.27 -0.21 -16.64
N GLU A 54 43.18 -1.08 -17.06
CA GLU A 54 42.85 -2.34 -17.75
C GLU A 54 43.04 -3.51 -16.79
N SER A 55 42.02 -4.36 -16.63
CA SER A 55 42.11 -5.50 -15.71
C SER A 55 41.19 -6.66 -16.09
N HIS A 56 41.34 -7.78 -15.40
CA HIS A 56 40.44 -8.92 -15.54
C HIS A 56 39.08 -8.63 -14.88
N PRO A 57 37.98 -9.24 -15.36
CA PRO A 57 36.65 -9.14 -14.75
C PRO A 57 36.57 -9.39 -13.23
N SER A 58 37.47 -10.21 -12.69
CA SER A 58 37.55 -10.48 -11.25
C SER A 58 38.14 -9.35 -10.40
N GLN A 59 38.48 -8.19 -10.99
CA GLN A 59 39.19 -7.11 -10.30
C GLN A 59 38.38 -5.80 -10.26
N CYS A 60 37.12 -5.81 -10.68
CA CYS A 60 36.20 -4.69 -10.56
C CYS A 60 34.76 -5.19 -10.35
N PHE A 61 33.83 -4.26 -10.14
CA PHE A 61 32.43 -4.52 -9.83
C PHE A 61 32.21 -5.47 -8.64
N TYR A 62 33.04 -5.35 -7.62
CA TYR A 62 32.86 -6.03 -6.34
C TYR A 62 33.01 -5.06 -5.19
N GLN A 63 32.46 -5.44 -4.04
CA GLN A 63 32.69 -4.75 -2.78
C GLN A 63 32.76 -5.79 -1.66
N THR A 64 33.72 -5.62 -0.76
CA THR A 64 33.89 -6.52 0.38
C THR A 64 32.72 -6.38 1.35
N ASP A 65 32.17 -7.51 1.77
CA ASP A 65 31.05 -7.69 2.69
C ASP A 65 29.77 -6.93 2.29
N LEU A 66 29.54 -6.71 0.99
CA LEU A 66 28.33 -6.05 0.50
C LEU A 66 27.05 -6.82 0.88
N TYR A 67 27.11 -8.16 0.83
CA TYR A 67 25.99 -9.05 1.14
C TYR A 67 26.20 -9.93 2.37
N SER A 68 27.30 -9.72 3.09
CA SER A 68 27.57 -10.50 4.28
C SER A 68 26.63 -10.09 5.41
N THR A 69 26.20 -11.09 6.18
CA THR A 69 25.45 -10.88 7.43
C THR A 69 26.35 -11.17 8.62
N PHE A 70 26.08 -10.49 9.73
CA PHE A 70 26.96 -10.46 10.89
C PHE A 70 26.21 -10.89 12.16
N PHE A 71 26.75 -11.86 12.88
CA PHE A 71 26.26 -12.31 14.19
C PHE A 71 27.39 -12.17 15.21
N GLY A 72 27.50 -10.98 15.81
CA GLY A 72 28.70 -10.59 16.56
C GLY A 72 29.91 -10.54 15.63
N SER A 73 30.97 -11.30 15.94
CA SER A 73 32.16 -11.42 15.10
C SER A 73 32.04 -12.47 13.98
N ASN A 74 30.95 -13.24 13.94
CA ASN A 74 30.77 -14.28 12.94
C ASN A 74 30.20 -13.69 11.64
N ILE A 75 30.92 -13.90 10.55
CA ILE A 75 30.52 -13.48 9.20
C ILE A 75 29.82 -14.66 8.51
N ASN A 76 28.69 -14.38 7.86
CA ASN A 76 27.90 -15.34 7.09
C ASN A 76 27.74 -14.85 5.64
N ASP A 77 28.11 -15.70 4.68
CA ASP A 77 28.12 -15.46 3.23
C ASP A 77 27.05 -16.24 2.46
N GLU A 78 26.03 -16.76 3.15
CA GLU A 78 24.98 -17.60 2.55
C GLU A 78 24.13 -16.83 1.52
N ILE A 79 24.06 -15.50 1.62
CA ILE A 79 23.40 -14.67 0.59
C ILE A 79 24.17 -14.72 -0.73
N GLU A 80 25.49 -14.62 -0.70
CA GLU A 80 26.32 -14.81 -1.89
C GLU A 80 26.19 -16.25 -2.40
N LYS A 81 26.39 -17.23 -1.53
CA LYS A 81 26.52 -18.64 -1.93
C LYS A 81 25.22 -19.30 -2.34
N LYS A 82 24.13 -19.05 -1.62
CA LYS A 82 22.83 -19.70 -1.88
C LYS A 82 21.94 -18.80 -2.73
N LEU A 83 21.65 -17.58 -2.27
CA LEU A 83 20.71 -16.72 -2.99
C LEU A 83 21.25 -16.27 -4.34
N PHE A 84 22.37 -15.54 -4.36
CA PHE A 84 22.93 -15.05 -5.63
C PHE A 84 23.59 -16.17 -6.44
N GLY A 85 24.13 -17.19 -5.77
CA GLY A 85 24.61 -18.41 -6.43
C GLY A 85 23.52 -19.10 -7.28
N ASP A 86 22.31 -19.28 -6.73
CA ASP A 86 21.19 -19.87 -7.49
C ASP A 86 20.66 -18.93 -8.57
N ILE A 87 20.55 -17.63 -8.28
CA ILE A 87 20.12 -16.62 -9.26
C ILE A 87 21.09 -16.56 -10.44
N ASP A 88 22.39 -16.56 -10.21
CA ASP A 88 23.40 -16.50 -11.27
C ASP A 88 23.46 -17.83 -12.05
N ARG A 89 23.26 -18.97 -11.38
CA ARG A 89 23.20 -20.30 -12.02
C ARG A 89 22.05 -20.41 -13.03
N LEU A 90 20.90 -19.79 -12.74
CA LEU A 90 19.75 -19.73 -13.64
C LEU A 90 19.84 -18.56 -14.64
N GLY A 91 20.40 -17.43 -14.20
CA GLY A 91 20.53 -16.21 -15.00
C GLY A 91 21.49 -16.36 -16.18
N ALA A 92 22.65 -17.00 -15.99
CA ALA A 92 23.63 -17.18 -17.06
C ALA A 92 23.07 -17.91 -18.30
N PRO A 93 22.40 -19.08 -18.19
CA PRO A 93 21.75 -19.71 -19.34
C PRO A 93 20.56 -18.90 -19.86
N ALA A 94 19.82 -18.19 -19.00
CA ALA A 94 18.74 -17.32 -19.44
C ALA A 94 19.23 -16.21 -20.37
N ILE A 95 20.25 -15.43 -19.97
CA ILE A 95 20.82 -14.37 -20.83
C ILE A 95 21.27 -14.94 -22.18
N SER A 96 21.98 -16.08 -22.16
CA SER A 96 22.42 -16.75 -23.39
C SER A 96 21.25 -17.18 -24.30
N ALA A 97 20.14 -17.67 -23.73
CA ALA A 97 18.96 -18.06 -24.49
C ALA A 97 18.37 -16.88 -25.27
N PHE A 98 18.29 -15.70 -24.66
CA PHE A 98 17.71 -14.50 -25.27
C PHE A 98 18.63 -13.82 -26.30
N SER A 99 19.96 -14.02 -26.22
CA SER A 99 20.87 -13.61 -27.31
C SER A 99 20.69 -14.46 -28.59
N ASN A 100 20.07 -15.65 -28.50
CA ASN A 100 19.78 -16.55 -29.63
C ASN A 100 18.29 -16.51 -30.03
N ASP A 101 17.92 -17.23 -31.10
CA ASP A 101 16.55 -17.21 -31.67
C ASP A 101 15.73 -18.49 -31.39
N ASP A 102 16.12 -19.29 -30.40
CA ASP A 102 15.39 -20.50 -30.00
C ASP A 102 14.25 -20.17 -29.02
N VAL A 103 13.04 -20.02 -29.57
CA VAL A 103 11.80 -19.73 -28.84
C VAL A 103 11.49 -20.75 -27.73
N SER A 104 11.87 -22.02 -27.88
CA SER A 104 11.67 -23.03 -26.84
C SER A 104 12.52 -22.74 -25.60
N THR A 105 13.76 -22.29 -25.82
CA THR A 105 14.64 -21.87 -24.71
C THR A 105 14.18 -20.55 -24.09
N TRP A 106 13.61 -19.63 -24.87
CA TRP A 106 13.00 -18.41 -24.34
C TRP A 106 11.87 -18.72 -23.37
N HIS A 107 10.93 -19.57 -23.78
CA HIS A 107 9.82 -19.99 -22.93
C HIS A 107 10.31 -20.59 -21.61
N ARG A 108 11.29 -21.51 -21.69
CA ARG A 108 11.86 -22.20 -20.51
C ARG A 108 12.53 -21.24 -19.53
N HIS A 109 13.24 -20.22 -20.03
CA HIS A 109 14.01 -19.28 -19.22
C HIS A 109 13.34 -17.92 -19.03
N PHE A 110 12.07 -17.78 -19.38
CA PHE A 110 11.36 -16.49 -19.32
C PHE A 110 11.32 -15.93 -17.89
N GLN A 111 10.96 -16.75 -16.92
CA GLN A 111 10.93 -16.33 -15.51
C GLN A 111 12.34 -16.07 -14.98
N ASP A 112 13.31 -16.94 -15.33
CA ASP A 112 14.70 -16.81 -14.92
C ASP A 112 15.30 -15.47 -15.36
N LEU A 113 14.99 -15.01 -16.58
CA LEU A 113 15.43 -13.72 -17.10
C LEU A 113 14.98 -12.58 -16.18
N PHE A 114 13.67 -12.43 -15.93
CA PHE A 114 13.16 -11.30 -15.14
C PHE A 114 13.57 -11.37 -13.66
N LEU A 115 13.65 -12.58 -13.09
CA LEU A 115 14.17 -12.77 -11.74
C LEU A 115 15.64 -12.34 -11.65
N TYR A 116 16.44 -12.68 -12.67
CA TYR A 116 17.83 -12.23 -12.74
C TYR A 116 17.95 -10.72 -12.91
N LEU A 117 17.16 -10.10 -13.80
CA LEU A 117 17.15 -8.65 -13.99
C LEU A 117 16.86 -7.91 -12.69
N ASP A 118 15.80 -8.29 -11.97
CA ASP A 118 15.42 -7.55 -10.77
C ASP A 118 16.46 -7.73 -9.67
N ALA A 119 16.95 -8.96 -9.48
CA ALA A 119 18.06 -9.25 -8.57
C ALA A 119 19.33 -8.46 -8.94
N GLN A 120 19.70 -8.40 -10.22
CA GLN A 120 20.84 -7.65 -10.72
C GLN A 120 20.69 -6.14 -10.46
N LYS A 121 19.47 -5.61 -10.53
CA LYS A 121 19.20 -4.21 -10.20
C LYS A 121 19.40 -3.94 -8.71
N ILE A 122 18.76 -4.72 -7.84
CA ILE A 122 18.73 -4.45 -6.41
C ILE A 122 20.02 -4.80 -5.67
N ARG A 123 20.83 -5.73 -6.20
CA ARG A 123 22.07 -6.18 -5.54
C ARG A 123 23.21 -5.19 -5.65
N THR A 124 23.19 -4.31 -6.66
CA THR A 124 24.23 -3.30 -6.84
C THR A 124 24.29 -2.34 -5.64
N PRO A 125 25.43 -1.69 -5.36
CA PRO A 125 25.50 -0.69 -4.30
C PRO A 125 24.45 0.43 -4.44
N LYS A 126 24.14 0.86 -5.68
CA LYS A 126 23.06 1.82 -5.95
C LYS A 126 21.69 1.24 -5.58
N GLY A 127 21.44 -0.03 -5.91
CA GLY A 127 20.21 -0.74 -5.55
C GLY A 127 20.04 -0.90 -4.03
N LEU A 128 21.10 -1.28 -3.31
CA LEU A 128 21.08 -1.38 -1.85
C LEU A 128 20.90 -0.02 -1.17
N ASP A 129 21.54 1.04 -1.68
CA ASP A 129 21.33 2.39 -1.18
C ASP A 129 19.90 2.89 -1.49
N TRP A 130 19.33 2.52 -2.63
CA TRP A 130 17.91 2.75 -2.93
C TRP A 130 17.02 2.07 -1.90
N ILE A 131 17.27 0.79 -1.54
CA ILE A 131 16.53 0.11 -0.47
C ILE A 131 16.68 0.89 0.84
N ARG A 132 17.91 1.22 1.26
CA ARG A 132 18.15 1.99 2.50
C ARG A 132 17.35 3.29 2.54
N SER A 133 17.23 4.00 1.41
CA SER A 133 16.49 5.26 1.33
C SER A 133 14.98 5.13 1.60
N ARG A 134 14.43 3.91 1.56
CA ARG A 134 12.98 3.64 1.78
C ARG A 134 12.64 3.26 3.21
N TYR A 135 13.61 3.25 4.13
CA TYR A 135 13.42 2.86 5.53
C TYR A 135 14.07 3.90 6.45
N PRO A 136 13.48 4.18 7.63
CA PRO A 136 14.07 5.10 8.60
C PRO A 136 15.50 4.73 9.02
N LYS A 137 15.73 3.43 9.23
CA LYS A 137 17.02 2.87 9.64
C LYS A 137 17.07 1.38 9.29
N LEU A 138 18.15 0.95 8.65
CA LEU A 138 18.47 -0.45 8.43
C LEU A 138 19.93 -0.69 8.84
N ASP A 139 20.15 -1.66 9.72
CA ASP A 139 21.47 -2.27 9.82
C ASP A 139 21.72 -3.21 8.64
N GLN A 140 22.92 -3.77 8.55
CA GLN A 140 23.31 -4.62 7.44
C GLN A 140 22.44 -5.89 7.33
N ASN A 141 22.09 -6.53 8.46
CA ASN A 141 21.28 -7.75 8.44
C ASN A 141 19.85 -7.45 8.00
N ALA A 142 19.24 -6.39 8.51
CA ALA A 142 17.93 -5.94 8.12
C ALA A 142 17.90 -5.56 6.63
N LEU A 143 18.91 -4.83 6.14
CA LEU A 143 19.04 -4.52 4.70
C LEU A 143 19.04 -5.76 3.83
N MET A 144 19.78 -6.79 4.24
CA MET A 144 19.83 -8.06 3.53
C MET A 144 18.50 -8.82 3.53
N MET A 145 17.71 -8.73 4.60
CA MET A 145 16.36 -9.28 4.65
C MET A 145 15.40 -8.49 3.75
N GLU A 146 15.51 -7.16 3.73
CA GLU A 146 14.67 -6.30 2.89
C GLU A 146 15.00 -6.48 1.40
N MET A 147 16.28 -6.54 1.05
CA MET A 147 16.76 -6.88 -0.31
C MET A 147 16.12 -8.18 -0.82
N GLN A 148 16.15 -9.23 -0.01
CA GLN A 148 15.47 -10.48 -0.35
C GLN A 148 13.97 -10.29 -0.53
N GLY A 149 13.32 -9.48 0.31
CA GLY A 149 11.88 -9.26 0.29
C GLY A 149 11.37 -8.42 -0.88
N VAL A 150 12.23 -7.67 -1.57
CA VAL A 150 11.86 -6.77 -2.68
C VAL A 150 12.46 -7.17 -4.04
N ARG A 151 13.11 -8.32 -4.13
CA ARG A 151 13.83 -8.78 -5.35
C ARG A 151 12.96 -9.20 -6.55
N THR A 152 11.66 -9.00 -6.46
CA THR A 152 10.70 -9.35 -7.52
C THR A 152 9.66 -8.24 -7.74
N ILE A 153 9.93 -7.02 -7.27
CA ILE A 153 9.00 -5.88 -7.37
C ILE A 153 8.81 -5.40 -8.80
N ASN A 154 9.75 -5.67 -9.71
CA ASN A 154 9.69 -5.16 -11.07
C ASN A 154 9.23 -6.20 -12.10
N CYS A 155 9.24 -7.49 -11.72
CA CYS A 155 9.05 -8.61 -12.64
C CYS A 155 7.75 -8.53 -13.43
N THR A 156 6.61 -8.24 -12.78
CA THR A 156 5.31 -8.24 -13.46
C THR A 156 5.19 -7.12 -14.48
N ILE A 157 5.63 -5.91 -14.15
CA ILE A 157 5.56 -4.76 -15.07
C ILE A 157 6.48 -4.99 -16.27
N TRP A 158 7.68 -5.51 -16.03
CA TRP A 158 8.61 -5.85 -17.09
C TRP A 158 8.12 -7.00 -17.97
N SER A 159 7.52 -8.04 -17.38
CA SER A 159 6.99 -9.14 -18.15
C SER A 159 5.82 -8.72 -19.04
N GLU A 160 5.03 -7.71 -18.68
CA GLU A 160 3.94 -7.17 -19.50
C GLU A 160 4.37 -6.13 -20.54
N SER A 161 5.62 -5.65 -20.47
CA SER A 161 6.10 -4.62 -21.40
C SER A 161 6.27 -5.14 -22.83
N VAL A 162 6.41 -4.21 -23.79
CA VAL A 162 6.94 -4.52 -25.11
C VAL A 162 8.42 -4.85 -24.94
N ARG A 163 8.80 -6.08 -25.30
CA ARG A 163 10.14 -6.63 -25.11
C ARG A 163 10.87 -6.67 -26.44
N GLU A 164 11.93 -5.89 -26.57
CA GLU A 164 12.77 -5.82 -27.75
C GLU A 164 14.23 -6.14 -27.41
N ILE A 165 14.91 -6.92 -28.26
CA ILE A 165 16.35 -7.11 -28.22
C ILE A 165 16.94 -6.53 -29.49
N VAL A 166 17.70 -5.46 -29.35
CA VAL A 166 18.38 -4.78 -30.45
C VAL A 166 19.81 -5.31 -30.61
N SER A 167 20.31 -5.34 -31.85
CA SER A 167 21.62 -5.88 -32.20
C SER A 167 22.60 -4.78 -32.61
N ALA A 168 23.76 -4.73 -31.98
CA ALA A 168 24.92 -3.91 -32.35
C ALA A 168 25.95 -4.71 -33.18
N ARG A 169 25.63 -5.91 -33.69
CA ARG A 169 26.59 -6.79 -34.39
C ARG A 169 27.32 -6.07 -35.54
N ASN A 170 26.60 -5.25 -36.30
CA ASN A 170 27.13 -4.50 -37.45
C ASN A 170 27.67 -3.11 -37.09
N SER A 171 27.52 -2.67 -35.84
CA SER A 171 28.09 -1.41 -35.33
C SER A 171 29.58 -1.58 -34.97
N GLY A 172 30.38 -0.57 -35.31
CA GLY A 172 31.78 -0.42 -34.90
C GLY A 172 31.94 -0.11 -33.41
N VAL A 173 30.89 0.41 -32.77
CA VAL A 173 30.80 0.64 -31.32
C VAL A 173 29.96 -0.47 -30.68
N LYS A 174 30.37 -0.97 -29.51
CA LYS A 174 29.63 -1.99 -28.76
C LYS A 174 29.12 -1.47 -27.43
N PHE A 175 28.17 -2.19 -26.84
CA PHE A 175 27.60 -1.80 -25.55
C PHE A 175 28.65 -1.84 -24.43
N ILE A 176 28.54 -0.90 -23.49
CA ILE A 176 29.33 -0.89 -22.26
C ILE A 176 28.61 -1.63 -21.13
N VAL A 177 29.37 -2.10 -20.15
CA VAL A 177 28.84 -2.60 -18.88
C VAL A 177 29.04 -1.58 -17.77
N THR A 178 28.08 -1.44 -16.87
CA THR A 178 28.11 -0.48 -15.76
C THR A 178 28.03 -1.19 -14.42
N ASP A 179 28.32 -0.47 -13.33
CA ASP A 179 28.10 -0.97 -11.97
C ASP A 179 26.63 -0.96 -11.52
N HIS A 180 25.73 -0.53 -12.40
CA HIS A 180 24.28 -0.67 -12.27
C HIS A 180 23.66 -1.10 -13.62
N PRO A 181 23.83 -2.36 -14.05
CA PRO A 181 23.55 -2.77 -15.43
C PRO A 181 22.11 -2.57 -15.89
N VAL A 182 21.14 -2.76 -14.99
CA VAL A 182 19.70 -2.62 -15.30
C VAL A 182 19.30 -1.16 -15.09
N THR A 183 19.29 -0.41 -16.18
CA THR A 183 19.16 1.05 -16.19
C THR A 183 17.76 1.48 -16.60
N ILE A 184 17.17 2.45 -15.89
CA ILE A 184 15.87 3.02 -16.29
C ILE A 184 16.06 4.39 -16.94
N TYR A 185 15.48 4.54 -18.12
CA TYR A 185 15.38 5.77 -18.89
C TYR A 185 13.93 6.30 -18.86
N ASN A 186 13.77 7.61 -18.83
CA ASN A 186 12.50 8.27 -19.10
C ASN A 186 12.80 9.63 -19.77
N PRO A 187 12.12 9.99 -20.88
CA PRO A 187 12.45 11.18 -21.66
C PRO A 187 12.25 12.49 -20.89
N ALA A 188 11.39 12.50 -19.86
CA ALA A 188 11.17 13.67 -18.99
C ALA A 188 12.07 13.69 -17.74
N CYS A 189 12.96 12.71 -17.59
CA CYS A 189 13.82 12.57 -16.41
C CYS A 189 15.31 12.56 -16.81
N PRO A 190 15.91 13.69 -17.20
CA PRO A 190 17.36 13.79 -17.36
C PRO A 190 18.09 13.53 -16.02
N PRO A 191 19.42 13.28 -16.03
CA PRO A 191 20.18 12.95 -14.81
C PRO A 191 19.99 13.93 -13.64
N GLU A 192 19.77 15.20 -13.93
CA GLU A 192 19.61 16.28 -12.96
C GLU A 192 18.20 16.36 -12.36
N HIS A 193 17.23 15.64 -12.93
CA HIS A 193 15.84 15.66 -12.49
C HIS A 193 15.69 15.12 -11.05
N ASP A 194 14.73 15.63 -10.29
CA ASP A 194 14.53 15.26 -8.88
C ASP A 194 14.31 13.75 -8.66
N LEU A 195 13.60 13.10 -9.60
CA LEU A 195 13.37 11.63 -9.59
C LEU A 195 14.64 10.81 -9.84
N CYS A 196 15.73 11.46 -10.28
CA CYS A 196 17.00 10.84 -10.64
C CYS A 196 18.10 11.08 -9.61
N ARG A 197 17.80 11.84 -8.55
CA ARG A 197 18.77 12.11 -7.48
C ARG A 197 19.19 10.81 -6.83
N TYR A 198 20.50 10.58 -6.76
CA TYR A 198 21.06 9.39 -6.15
C TYR A 198 20.42 9.10 -4.78
N PRO A 199 20.00 7.85 -4.51
CA PRO A 199 20.21 6.63 -5.31
C PRO A 199 19.10 6.32 -6.33
N ALA A 200 18.17 7.24 -6.58
CA ALA A 200 16.95 6.99 -7.36
C ALA A 200 17.16 6.94 -8.89
N GLU A 201 16.18 6.32 -9.53
CA GLU A 201 15.90 6.34 -10.96
C GLU A 201 14.38 6.54 -11.14
N PRO A 202 13.91 7.03 -12.30
CA PRO A 202 12.48 7.11 -12.54
C PRO A 202 11.83 5.73 -12.38
N SER A 203 10.60 5.72 -11.85
CA SER A 203 9.86 4.47 -11.62
C SER A 203 9.55 3.76 -12.94
N ILE A 204 9.68 2.43 -13.00
CA ILE A 204 9.24 1.66 -14.18
C ILE A 204 7.72 1.71 -14.39
N THR A 205 6.99 2.16 -13.35
CA THR A 205 5.55 2.34 -13.38
C THR A 205 5.11 3.57 -14.18
N LEU A 206 6.02 4.47 -14.57
CA LEU A 206 5.67 5.64 -15.39
C LEU A 206 5.52 5.24 -16.86
N LYS A 207 4.53 5.80 -17.55
CA LYS A 207 4.18 5.42 -18.93
C LYS A 207 5.37 5.45 -19.88
N ALA A 208 6.18 6.51 -19.86
CA ALA A 208 7.34 6.62 -20.77
C ALA A 208 8.65 6.05 -20.21
N SER A 209 8.62 5.32 -19.09
CA SER A 209 9.82 4.64 -18.60
C SER A 209 10.17 3.45 -19.46
N GLN A 210 11.45 3.35 -19.82
CA GLN A 210 12.04 2.26 -20.58
C GLN A 210 13.21 1.65 -19.79
N THR A 211 13.28 0.33 -19.72
CA THR A 211 14.40 -0.35 -19.04
C THR A 211 15.39 -0.86 -20.07
N LEU A 212 16.66 -0.53 -19.87
CA LEU A 212 17.79 -0.92 -20.71
C LEU A 212 18.65 -1.92 -19.96
N PHE A 213 18.96 -3.03 -20.62
CA PHE A 213 19.85 -4.05 -20.08
C PHE A 213 20.66 -4.70 -21.20
N PRO A 214 21.94 -4.31 -21.38
CA PRO A 214 22.86 -4.99 -22.28
C PRO A 214 22.96 -6.48 -21.90
N LEU A 215 22.68 -7.39 -22.81
CA LEU A 215 22.82 -8.83 -22.58
C LEU A 215 24.29 -9.25 -22.71
N ASP A 216 24.97 -8.65 -23.68
CA ASP A 216 26.38 -8.79 -23.99
C ASP A 216 26.85 -7.54 -24.76
N GLN A 217 28.04 -7.56 -25.36
CA GLN A 217 28.56 -6.43 -26.15
C GLN A 217 27.70 -6.10 -27.40
N ASP A 218 26.98 -7.08 -27.95
CA ASP A 218 26.29 -7.02 -29.23
C ASP A 218 24.77 -6.95 -29.08
N HIS A 219 24.19 -7.28 -27.93
CA HIS A 219 22.73 -7.30 -27.76
C HIS A 219 22.30 -6.49 -26.54
N CYS A 220 21.22 -5.73 -26.67
CA CYS A 220 20.61 -4.98 -25.56
C CYS A 220 19.11 -5.24 -25.50
N LEU A 221 18.61 -5.59 -24.32
CA LEU A 221 17.19 -5.70 -24.04
C LEU A 221 16.63 -4.31 -23.71
N ILE A 222 15.56 -3.94 -24.39
CA ILE A 222 14.76 -2.74 -24.18
C ILE A 222 13.36 -3.18 -23.80
N LEU A 223 12.90 -2.70 -22.64
CA LEU A 223 11.54 -2.93 -22.13
C LEU A 223 10.78 -1.62 -22.14
N THR A 224 9.74 -1.53 -22.95
CA THR A 224 8.94 -0.30 -23.13
C THR A 224 7.50 -0.55 -22.70
N ASN A 225 6.96 0.30 -21.83
CA ASN A 225 5.55 0.21 -21.45
C ASN A 225 4.64 0.40 -22.68
N LEU A 226 3.60 -0.44 -22.80
CA LEU A 226 2.79 -0.57 -24.02
C LEU A 226 2.15 0.76 -24.46
N GLU A 227 1.60 1.54 -23.52
CA GLU A 227 0.96 2.83 -23.81
C GLU A 227 1.92 3.80 -24.53
N TYR A 228 3.17 3.88 -24.06
CA TYR A 228 4.18 4.72 -24.67
C TYR A 228 4.70 4.17 -26.00
N ALA A 229 4.79 2.85 -26.13
CA ALA A 229 5.16 2.22 -27.40
C ALA A 229 4.10 2.46 -28.50
N GLN A 230 2.82 2.47 -28.15
CA GLN A 230 1.71 2.66 -29.08
C GLN A 230 1.47 4.14 -29.43
N GLU A 231 1.49 5.01 -28.43
CA GLU A 231 1.14 6.43 -28.58
C GLU A 231 2.17 7.33 -27.87
N PRO A 232 3.42 7.39 -28.34
CA PRO A 232 4.50 8.13 -27.66
C PRO A 232 4.21 9.63 -27.51
N GLU A 233 3.61 10.25 -28.54
CA GLU A 233 3.30 11.69 -28.56
C GLU A 233 2.10 12.08 -27.68
N ALA A 234 1.14 11.17 -27.47
CA ALA A 234 -0.05 11.43 -26.65
C ALA A 234 0.16 11.04 -25.18
N THR A 235 1.24 10.33 -24.88
CA THR A 235 1.54 9.80 -23.56
C THR A 235 2.19 10.85 -22.68
N GLU A 236 1.61 11.10 -21.50
CA GLU A 236 2.28 11.93 -20.49
C GLU A 236 3.41 11.15 -19.79
N PRO A 237 4.69 11.57 -19.91
CA PRO A 237 5.83 10.73 -19.55
C PRO A 237 5.91 10.33 -18.07
N LEU A 238 5.39 11.18 -17.18
CA LEU A 238 5.44 11.03 -15.73
C LEU A 238 4.13 10.53 -15.12
N GLU A 239 3.14 10.19 -15.94
CA GLU A 239 1.93 9.53 -15.47
C GLU A 239 2.21 8.05 -15.18
N LYS A 240 1.58 7.47 -14.16
CA LYS A 240 1.60 6.01 -13.98
C LYS A 240 0.89 5.32 -15.15
N ARG A 241 1.44 4.19 -15.59
CA ARG A 241 0.80 3.32 -16.59
C ARG A 241 -0.51 2.75 -16.09
N THR A 242 -1.36 2.32 -17.01
CA THR A 242 -2.56 1.57 -16.68
C THR A 242 -2.19 0.32 -15.89
N PHE A 243 -2.90 0.11 -14.77
CA PHE A 243 -2.73 -0.99 -13.82
C PHE A 243 -1.27 -1.18 -13.34
N ALA A 244 -0.67 -0.11 -12.80
CA ALA A 244 0.73 -0.04 -12.35
C ALA A 244 1.08 -0.81 -11.05
N ARG A 245 0.40 -1.91 -10.72
CA ARG A 245 0.72 -2.72 -9.52
C ARG A 245 1.98 -3.54 -9.73
N GLN A 246 2.96 -3.38 -8.86
CA GLN A 246 4.27 -4.02 -9.00
C GLN A 246 4.25 -5.54 -8.84
N ILE A 247 3.42 -6.05 -7.92
CA ILE A 247 3.34 -7.48 -7.63
C ILE A 247 1.91 -7.95 -7.80
N ARG A 248 1.71 -8.82 -8.78
CA ARG A 248 0.46 -9.54 -9.05
C ARG A 248 0.75 -10.72 -9.97
N GLU A 249 -0.23 -11.60 -10.05
CA GLU A 249 -0.28 -12.60 -11.12
C GLU A 249 -0.63 -11.93 -12.45
N SER A 250 -0.01 -12.40 -13.53
CA SER A 250 -0.23 -11.90 -14.88
C SER A 250 0.09 -12.98 -15.91
N LEU A 251 -0.70 -13.03 -16.98
CA LEU A 251 -0.51 -13.88 -18.14
C LEU A 251 0.15 -13.09 -19.26
N VAL A 252 1.25 -13.62 -19.80
CA VAL A 252 2.01 -12.98 -20.87
C VAL A 252 2.47 -14.01 -21.89
N ARG A 253 2.62 -13.57 -23.15
CA ARG A 253 3.24 -14.37 -24.20
C ARG A 253 4.73 -14.50 -23.94
N THR A 254 5.17 -15.68 -23.54
CA THR A 254 6.58 -15.97 -23.25
C THR A 254 7.43 -16.21 -24.50
N ASP A 255 6.77 -16.43 -25.64
CA ASP A 255 7.38 -16.73 -26.94
C ASP A 255 7.66 -15.48 -27.78
N LYS A 256 7.33 -14.27 -27.29
CA LYS A 256 7.37 -13.02 -28.08
C LYS A 256 8.36 -11.99 -27.57
N PHE A 257 9.37 -11.76 -28.41
CA PHE A 257 10.38 -10.70 -28.35
C PHE A 257 10.57 -10.12 -29.76
N ILE A 258 10.68 -8.80 -29.87
CA ILE A 258 11.04 -8.14 -31.12
C ILE A 258 12.58 -8.20 -31.24
N LYS A 259 13.11 -8.70 -32.37
CA LYS A 259 14.56 -8.85 -32.60
C LYS A 259 15.00 -8.41 -34.00
N THR A 260 14.26 -7.50 -34.62
CA THR A 260 14.44 -7.13 -36.03
C THR A 260 15.42 -5.98 -36.23
N ARG A 261 15.69 -5.17 -35.20
CA ARG A 261 16.52 -3.97 -35.30
C ARG A 261 18.01 -4.25 -35.12
N GLU A 262 18.78 -3.77 -36.09
CA GLU A 262 20.22 -3.58 -35.98
C GLU A 262 20.53 -2.10 -35.79
N LEU A 263 21.43 -1.79 -34.87
CA LEU A 263 21.79 -0.44 -34.47
C LEU A 263 23.02 0.06 -35.22
N SER A 264 23.02 1.34 -35.56
CA SER A 264 24.20 2.07 -36.02
C SER A 264 25.14 2.42 -34.86
N ASP A 265 26.36 2.87 -35.18
CA ASP A 265 27.31 3.37 -34.19
C ASP A 265 26.69 4.47 -33.31
N GLN A 266 25.93 5.39 -33.90
CA GLN A 266 25.32 6.51 -33.18
C GLN A 266 24.18 6.06 -32.24
N ASP A 267 23.43 5.04 -32.64
CA ASP A 267 22.40 4.45 -31.79
C ASP A 267 23.03 3.79 -30.56
N VAL A 268 24.12 3.05 -30.75
CA VAL A 268 24.87 2.41 -29.65
C VAL A 268 25.51 3.46 -28.73
N ILE A 269 26.09 4.53 -29.30
CA ILE A 269 26.64 5.66 -28.53
C ILE A 269 25.54 6.30 -27.66
N SER A 270 24.35 6.52 -28.21
CA SER A 270 23.21 7.11 -27.51
C SER A 270 22.75 6.25 -26.33
N ILE A 271 22.64 4.93 -26.53
CA ILE A 271 22.33 3.99 -25.45
C ILE A 271 23.45 3.97 -24.40
N ASN A 272 24.71 3.91 -24.81
CA ASN A 272 25.86 3.94 -23.91
C ASN A 272 25.91 5.25 -23.09
N HIS A 273 25.49 6.38 -23.67
CA HIS A 273 25.37 7.65 -22.96
C HIS A 273 24.37 7.56 -21.80
N VAL A 274 23.20 6.94 -22.01
CA VAL A 274 22.23 6.68 -20.93
C VAL A 274 22.80 5.75 -19.88
N LEU A 275 23.39 4.62 -20.28
CA LEU A 275 23.99 3.65 -19.36
C LEU A 275 25.03 4.30 -18.45
N LYS A 276 25.97 5.07 -19.04
CA LYS A 276 27.02 5.76 -18.28
C LYS A 276 26.45 6.84 -17.38
N SER A 277 25.47 7.61 -17.83
CA SER A 277 24.83 8.67 -17.04
C SER A 277 24.08 8.12 -15.81
N ARG A 278 23.75 6.83 -15.82
CA ARG A 278 23.03 6.14 -14.74
C ARG A 278 23.91 5.26 -13.86
N ALA A 279 25.14 5.02 -14.29
CA ALA A 279 26.16 4.34 -13.48
C ALA A 279 26.45 5.13 -12.19
N ARG A 280 26.85 4.42 -11.14
CA ARG A 280 27.22 5.03 -9.86
C ARG A 280 28.68 5.46 -9.86
N ARG A 281 29.58 4.53 -10.19
CA ARG A 281 31.02 4.68 -9.99
C ARG A 281 31.85 4.06 -11.09
N TYR A 282 31.50 2.90 -11.61
CA TYR A 282 32.31 2.20 -12.60
C TYR A 282 31.55 1.93 -13.90
N VAL A 283 32.25 2.10 -15.02
CA VAL A 283 31.86 1.58 -16.34
C VAL A 283 33.03 0.84 -16.97
N ALA A 284 32.74 -0.16 -17.81
CA ALA A 284 33.76 -0.94 -18.48
C ALA A 284 33.37 -1.29 -19.92
N ALA A 285 34.38 -1.47 -20.77
CA ALA A 285 34.21 -1.77 -22.18
C ALA A 285 35.43 -2.52 -22.72
N SER A 286 35.25 -3.22 -23.85
CA SER A 286 36.37 -3.91 -24.49
C SER A 286 37.37 -2.92 -25.07
N GLN A 287 36.92 -1.84 -25.70
CA GLN A 287 37.76 -0.75 -26.21
C GLN A 287 37.70 0.46 -25.27
N LYS A 288 38.82 1.17 -25.18
CA LYS A 288 38.96 2.31 -24.28
C LYS A 288 38.06 3.46 -24.72
N GLU A 289 37.95 3.68 -26.03
CA GLU A 289 37.28 4.81 -26.66
C GLU A 289 35.77 4.82 -26.33
N TRP A 290 35.16 3.64 -26.21
CA TRP A 290 33.73 3.49 -25.91
C TRP A 290 33.32 3.93 -24.49
N LEU A 291 34.29 4.22 -23.60
CA LEU A 291 34.02 4.66 -22.23
C LEU A 291 33.59 6.13 -22.12
N TRP A 292 33.62 6.91 -23.21
CA TRP A 292 33.19 8.31 -23.24
C TRP A 292 32.16 8.59 -24.33
N PRO A 293 30.98 7.92 -24.29
CA PRO A 293 29.92 8.14 -25.27
C PRO A 293 29.46 9.60 -25.34
N GLU A 294 29.58 10.38 -24.26
CA GLU A 294 29.25 11.80 -24.23
C GLU A 294 30.09 12.68 -25.17
N ARG A 295 31.21 12.17 -25.71
CA ARG A 295 32.04 12.94 -26.67
C ARG A 295 31.47 12.92 -28.08
N ASP A 296 30.81 11.82 -28.43
CA ASP A 296 30.30 11.54 -29.77
C ASP A 296 28.77 11.53 -29.80
N PHE A 297 28.11 11.73 -28.64
CA PHE A 297 26.67 11.87 -28.55
C PHE A 297 26.22 13.24 -29.09
N GLU A 298 25.43 13.22 -30.16
CA GLU A 298 25.00 14.43 -30.89
C GLU A 298 23.56 14.88 -30.55
N GLY A 299 22.80 14.07 -29.80
CA GLY A 299 21.39 14.31 -29.50
C GLY A 299 21.14 14.99 -28.15
N SER A 300 19.86 15.15 -27.82
CA SER A 300 19.39 15.52 -26.49
C SER A 300 18.92 14.29 -25.70
N TRP A 301 18.80 14.42 -24.37
CA TRP A 301 18.24 13.35 -23.54
C TRP A 301 16.87 12.87 -24.04
N LYS A 302 16.03 13.79 -24.55
CA LYS A 302 14.69 13.48 -25.05
C LYS A 302 14.74 12.65 -26.34
N ASP A 303 15.68 12.94 -27.24
CA ASP A 303 15.79 12.29 -28.55
C ASP A 303 16.13 10.79 -28.41
N VAL A 304 16.79 10.40 -27.31
CA VAL A 304 17.03 8.98 -27.00
C VAL A 304 15.72 8.21 -26.83
N GLY A 305 14.63 8.87 -26.42
CA GLY A 305 13.33 8.23 -26.24
C GLY A 305 12.76 7.72 -27.56
N GLU A 306 12.93 8.46 -28.65
CA GLU A 306 12.51 8.05 -30.00
C GLU A 306 13.32 6.85 -30.49
N LEU A 307 14.64 6.88 -30.27
CA LEU A 307 15.54 5.77 -30.60
C LEU A 307 15.13 4.46 -29.92
N LEU A 308 14.70 4.53 -28.66
CA LEU A 308 14.35 3.37 -27.85
C LEU A 308 12.95 2.82 -28.17
N LEU A 309 12.16 3.47 -29.01
CA LEU A 309 10.83 2.97 -29.37
C LEU A 309 10.93 1.70 -30.21
N PRO A 310 10.15 0.66 -29.87
CA PRO A 310 10.10 -0.56 -30.67
C PRO A 310 9.43 -0.32 -32.04
N PRO A 311 9.74 -1.14 -33.06
CA PRO A 311 9.07 -1.13 -34.35
C PRO A 311 7.54 -1.29 -34.23
N ALA A 312 6.80 -0.39 -34.87
CA ALA A 312 5.33 -0.34 -34.81
C ALA A 312 4.66 -1.64 -35.28
N ASP A 313 5.25 -2.33 -36.26
CA ASP A 313 4.78 -3.59 -36.82
C ASP A 313 4.92 -4.80 -35.87
N GLY A 314 5.72 -4.66 -34.80
CA GLY A 314 5.85 -5.66 -33.74
C GLY A 314 4.83 -5.55 -32.60
N LEU A 315 4.16 -4.40 -32.47
CA LEU A 315 3.38 -4.06 -31.27
C LEU A 315 2.12 -4.91 -31.06
N TRP A 316 1.51 -5.41 -32.15
CA TRP A 316 0.27 -6.19 -32.09
C TRP A 316 0.40 -7.48 -31.26
N GLN A 317 1.62 -7.92 -30.96
CA GLN A 317 1.89 -9.12 -30.17
C GLN A 317 1.77 -8.91 -28.65
N PHE A 318 1.72 -7.65 -28.21
CA PHE A 318 1.76 -7.26 -26.80
C PHE A 318 0.46 -6.59 -26.31
N GLY A 319 -0.47 -6.28 -27.23
CA GLY A 319 -1.79 -5.73 -26.91
C GLY A 319 -2.90 -6.79 -26.90
N GLY A 320 -4.14 -6.31 -26.84
CA GLY A 320 -5.35 -7.14 -26.93
C GLY A 320 -5.83 -7.70 -25.59
N GLU A 321 -6.71 -8.70 -25.68
CA GLU A 321 -7.35 -9.39 -24.56
C GLU A 321 -7.06 -10.90 -24.64
N THR A 322 -6.85 -11.53 -23.49
CA THR A 322 -6.57 -12.96 -23.34
C THR A 322 -7.74 -13.63 -22.66
N PHE A 323 -8.21 -14.74 -23.23
CA PHE A 323 -9.23 -15.62 -22.65
C PHE A 323 -8.64 -17.03 -22.50
N VAL A 324 -8.77 -17.62 -21.32
CA VAL A 324 -8.35 -19.00 -21.03
C VAL A 324 -9.57 -19.78 -20.56
N GLY A 325 -9.96 -20.81 -21.30
CA GLY A 325 -11.00 -21.75 -20.89
C GLY A 325 -10.42 -22.91 -20.11
N TYR A 326 -11.03 -23.24 -18.97
CA TYR A 326 -10.66 -24.39 -18.14
C TYR A 326 -11.59 -25.58 -18.37
N GLU A 327 -11.16 -26.77 -17.94
CA GLU A 327 -11.93 -28.02 -18.08
C GLU A 327 -13.27 -27.99 -17.33
N ASP A 328 -13.39 -27.18 -16.28
CA ASP A 328 -14.62 -26.96 -15.51
C ASP A 328 -15.60 -25.98 -16.18
N GLY A 329 -15.25 -25.46 -17.37
CA GLY A 329 -16.04 -24.49 -18.12
C GLY A 329 -15.87 -23.04 -17.66
N SER A 330 -15.05 -22.78 -16.64
CA SER A 330 -14.72 -21.41 -16.24
C SER A 330 -13.81 -20.74 -17.26
N VAL A 331 -13.89 -19.40 -17.33
CA VAL A 331 -13.09 -18.58 -18.24
C VAL A 331 -12.33 -17.55 -17.43
N HIS A 332 -11.01 -17.51 -17.60
CA HIS A 332 -10.18 -16.40 -17.15
C HIS A 332 -10.05 -15.37 -18.27
N TYR A 333 -10.24 -14.10 -17.91
CA TYR A 333 -10.02 -12.95 -18.78
C TYR A 333 -8.84 -12.12 -18.27
N GLN A 334 -8.04 -11.58 -19.18
CA GLN A 334 -7.04 -10.57 -18.88
C GLN A 334 -6.85 -9.60 -20.04
N ASP A 335 -6.76 -8.30 -19.78
CA ASP A 335 -6.34 -7.33 -20.80
C ASP A 335 -4.81 -7.21 -20.93
N ALA A 336 -4.35 -6.39 -21.86
CA ALA A 336 -2.93 -6.12 -22.12
C ALA A 336 -2.17 -5.56 -20.91
N PHE A 337 -2.86 -5.05 -19.89
CA PHE A 337 -2.26 -4.48 -18.69
C PHE A 337 -2.33 -5.40 -17.49
N GLY A 338 -2.92 -6.60 -17.60
CA GLY A 338 -3.03 -7.54 -16.50
C GLY A 338 -4.35 -7.46 -15.71
N ARG A 339 -5.32 -6.65 -16.14
CA ARG A 339 -6.61 -6.52 -15.43
C ARG A 339 -7.49 -7.73 -15.73
N THR A 340 -7.99 -8.36 -14.68
CA THR A 340 -8.87 -9.54 -14.77
C THR A 340 -10.36 -9.21 -14.92
N LYS A 341 -10.67 -7.92 -15.00
CA LYS A 341 -12.00 -7.40 -15.38
C LYS A 341 -11.82 -6.20 -16.31
N PRO A 342 -12.75 -5.98 -17.26
CA PRO A 342 -12.75 -4.78 -18.08
C PRO A 342 -12.83 -3.50 -17.24
N LYS A 343 -12.29 -2.40 -17.76
CA LYS A 343 -12.37 -1.09 -17.11
C LYS A 343 -13.83 -0.68 -16.94
N SER A 344 -14.22 -0.21 -15.76
CA SER A 344 -15.52 0.43 -15.57
C SER A 344 -15.44 1.91 -15.95
N ASP A 345 -16.19 2.31 -16.97
CA ASP A 345 -16.25 3.72 -17.40
C ASP A 345 -17.07 4.61 -16.45
N THR A 346 -17.95 4.02 -15.64
CA THR A 346 -18.86 4.77 -14.75
C THR A 346 -18.17 5.38 -13.54
N LEU A 347 -16.98 4.88 -13.19
CA LEU A 347 -16.18 5.40 -12.07
C LEU A 347 -15.19 6.48 -12.51
N ILE A 348 -15.09 6.77 -13.82
CA ILE A 348 -14.15 7.75 -14.38
C ILE A 348 -14.74 9.16 -14.28
N LYS A 349 -13.87 10.12 -14.01
CA LYS A 349 -14.18 11.55 -13.99
C LYS A 349 -13.48 12.28 -15.12
N ASN A 350 -14.21 13.19 -15.75
CA ASN A 350 -13.68 14.11 -16.75
C ASN A 350 -13.79 15.56 -16.25
N ILE A 351 -12.87 15.95 -15.38
CA ILE A 351 -12.89 17.27 -14.72
C ILE A 351 -11.88 18.21 -15.39
N LYS A 352 -12.36 19.40 -15.78
CA LYS A 352 -11.50 20.49 -16.26
C LYS A 352 -11.27 21.49 -15.13
N GLU A 353 -10.07 21.54 -14.56
CA GLU A 353 -9.72 22.43 -13.43
C GLU A 353 -10.00 23.91 -13.74
N SER A 354 -9.80 24.34 -14.98
CA SER A 354 -10.11 25.70 -15.44
C SER A 354 -11.57 26.11 -15.30
N LYS A 355 -12.49 25.15 -15.12
CA LYS A 355 -13.93 25.39 -14.91
C LYS A 355 -14.34 25.42 -13.44
N ILE A 356 -13.43 25.17 -12.49
CA ILE A 356 -13.74 25.12 -11.06
C ILE A 356 -13.40 26.47 -10.41
N GLY A 357 -14.44 27.16 -9.92
CA GLY A 357 -14.30 28.38 -9.13
C GLY A 357 -13.74 28.12 -7.73
N ALA A 358 -13.17 29.16 -7.11
CA ALA A 358 -12.52 29.04 -5.81
C ALA A 358 -13.43 28.51 -4.67
N ASN A 359 -14.73 28.82 -4.74
CA ASN A 359 -15.72 28.42 -3.73
C ASN A 359 -16.47 27.14 -4.10
N ASP A 360 -16.28 26.62 -5.31
CA ASP A 360 -16.93 25.42 -5.79
C ASP A 360 -16.35 24.18 -5.11
N SER A 361 -17.08 23.06 -5.19
CA SER A 361 -16.58 21.76 -4.73
C SER A 361 -15.30 21.38 -5.47
N CYS A 362 -14.31 20.90 -4.72
CA CYS A 362 -13.05 20.47 -5.30
C CYS A 362 -13.23 19.26 -6.22
N GLY A 363 -12.53 19.23 -7.35
CA GLY A 363 -12.60 18.12 -8.30
C GLY A 363 -12.12 16.76 -7.76
N CYS A 364 -11.36 16.75 -6.66
CA CYS A 364 -10.98 15.50 -5.99
C CYS A 364 -12.15 14.80 -5.29
N GLY A 365 -13.33 15.43 -5.15
CA GLY A 365 -14.51 14.81 -4.52
C GLY A 365 -14.51 14.81 -2.99
N SER A 366 -13.55 15.50 -2.35
CA SER A 366 -13.41 15.56 -0.88
C SER A 366 -14.57 16.24 -0.14
N GLY A 367 -15.52 16.86 -0.84
CA GLY A 367 -16.58 17.70 -0.25
C GLY A 367 -16.11 19.10 0.17
N ARG A 368 -14.81 19.38 0.16
CA ARG A 368 -14.25 20.69 0.52
C ARG A 368 -14.29 21.65 -0.67
N LYS A 369 -14.36 22.95 -0.36
CA LYS A 369 -14.18 24.03 -1.36
C LYS A 369 -12.81 23.93 -2.01
N TYR A 370 -12.72 24.13 -3.32
CA TYR A 370 -11.47 24.02 -4.09
C TYR A 370 -10.32 24.86 -3.50
N LYS A 371 -10.60 26.10 -3.06
CA LYS A 371 -9.61 26.98 -2.39
C LYS A 371 -9.06 26.44 -1.06
N LYS A 372 -9.77 25.54 -0.40
CA LYS A 372 -9.37 24.90 0.88
C LYS A 372 -8.90 23.45 0.68
N CYS A 373 -8.74 23.01 -0.57
CA CYS A 373 -8.43 21.62 -0.90
C CYS A 373 -7.23 21.54 -1.85
N CYS A 374 -7.44 21.43 -3.16
CA CYS A 374 -6.37 21.20 -4.13
C CYS A 374 -5.78 22.47 -4.74
N ARG A 375 -6.44 23.64 -4.60
CA ARG A 375 -5.93 24.88 -5.19
C ARG A 375 -4.53 25.21 -4.64
N GLY A 376 -3.56 25.38 -5.53
CA GLY A 376 -2.17 25.68 -5.17
C GLY A 376 -1.35 24.49 -4.69
N LYS A 377 -1.92 23.28 -4.60
CA LYS A 377 -1.14 22.05 -4.32
C LYS A 377 -0.53 21.51 -5.62
N PRO A 378 0.72 21.01 -5.61
CA PRO A 378 1.26 20.22 -6.72
C PRO A 378 0.39 18.99 -7.00
N GLU A 379 0.28 18.56 -8.25
CA GLU A 379 -0.57 17.42 -8.65
C GLU A 379 -0.27 16.14 -7.86
N LYS A 380 1.01 15.83 -7.64
CA LYS A 380 1.45 14.68 -6.83
C LYS A 380 0.93 14.66 -5.38
N GLN A 381 0.56 15.82 -4.83
CA GLN A 381 0.00 15.96 -3.48
C GLN A 381 -1.54 16.04 -3.47
N ARG A 382 -2.19 15.84 -4.63
CA ARG A 382 -3.64 15.78 -4.77
C ARG A 382 -4.09 14.33 -4.82
N THR A 383 -5.23 14.04 -4.21
CA THR A 383 -6.00 12.83 -4.50
C THR A 383 -6.48 12.86 -5.94
N SER A 384 -6.67 11.70 -6.57
CA SER A 384 -7.08 11.59 -7.97
C SER A 384 -8.28 12.46 -8.34
N TRP A 385 -8.22 13.09 -9.50
CA TRP A 385 -9.35 13.74 -10.18
C TRP A 385 -9.89 12.89 -11.33
N LYS A 386 -9.28 11.73 -11.60
CA LYS A 386 -9.56 10.86 -12.75
C LYS A 386 -10.65 9.85 -12.47
N SER A 387 -10.95 9.58 -11.19
CA SER A 387 -12.02 8.66 -10.80
C SER A 387 -12.76 9.12 -9.55
N LEU A 388 -13.96 8.54 -9.34
CA LEU A 388 -14.76 8.76 -8.14
C LEU A 388 -13.93 8.50 -6.88
N SER A 389 -13.92 9.48 -5.99
CA SER A 389 -13.20 9.43 -4.72
C SER A 389 -13.86 8.45 -3.75
N ILE A 390 -13.17 8.12 -2.67
CA ILE A 390 -13.72 7.29 -1.57
C ILE A 390 -15.05 7.86 -1.09
N ARG A 391 -15.11 9.18 -0.84
CA ARG A 391 -16.34 9.84 -0.38
C ARG A 391 -17.46 9.74 -1.42
N GLU A 392 -17.18 10.01 -2.69
CA GLU A 392 -18.23 9.96 -3.72
C GLU A 392 -18.76 8.55 -3.93
N ARG A 393 -17.90 7.53 -3.82
CA ARG A 393 -18.32 6.11 -3.82
C ARG A 393 -19.16 5.80 -2.59
N ASN A 394 -18.81 6.28 -1.40
CA ASN A 394 -19.64 6.12 -0.19
C ASN A 394 -21.01 6.80 -0.34
N LEU A 395 -21.09 7.99 -0.93
CA LEU A 395 -22.37 8.66 -1.21
C LEU A 395 -23.18 7.97 -2.30
N GLY A 396 -22.51 7.40 -3.31
CA GLY A 396 -23.14 6.54 -4.31
C GLY A 396 -23.72 5.29 -3.66
N PHE A 397 -22.94 4.63 -2.80
CA PHE A 397 -23.36 3.45 -2.05
C PHE A 397 -24.55 3.77 -1.14
N PHE A 398 -24.50 4.87 -0.39
CA PHE A 398 -25.59 5.33 0.47
C PHE A 398 -26.90 5.51 -0.29
N ARG A 399 -26.86 6.22 -1.43
CA ARG A 399 -28.07 6.40 -2.26
C ARG A 399 -28.61 5.09 -2.80
N GLY A 400 -27.73 4.20 -3.28
CA GLY A 400 -28.15 2.89 -3.78
C GLY A 400 -28.74 2.00 -2.69
N VAL A 401 -28.12 1.94 -1.51
CA VAL A 401 -28.65 1.22 -0.34
C VAL A 401 -30.02 1.76 0.08
N ASN A 402 -30.19 3.09 0.13
CA ASN A 402 -31.50 3.68 0.47
C ASN A 402 -32.58 3.26 -0.54
N ALA A 403 -32.25 3.24 -1.84
CA ALA A 403 -33.19 2.83 -2.88
C ALA A 403 -33.55 1.33 -2.79
N ILE A 404 -32.57 0.46 -2.52
CA ILE A 404 -32.79 -0.99 -2.33
C ILE A 404 -33.68 -1.25 -1.11
N LEU A 405 -33.45 -0.51 -0.02
CA LEU A 405 -34.22 -0.65 1.22
C LEU A 405 -35.56 0.11 1.18
N GLY A 406 -35.74 1.06 0.25
CA GLY A 406 -36.91 1.94 0.15
C GLY A 406 -36.98 3.01 1.24
N THR A 407 -35.89 3.30 1.94
CA THR A 407 -35.84 4.32 3.00
C THR A 407 -35.91 5.75 2.44
N ASP A 408 -35.61 5.94 1.16
CA ASP A 408 -35.86 7.19 0.43
C ASP A 408 -37.33 7.38 -0.01
N SER A 409 -38.15 6.33 0.09
CA SER A 409 -39.58 6.33 -0.24
C SER A 409 -40.48 6.20 1.00
N GLY A 410 -39.93 6.48 2.19
CA GLY A 410 -40.68 6.63 3.44
C GLY A 410 -40.65 5.41 4.37
N LYS A 411 -39.91 4.34 4.03
CA LYS A 411 -39.69 3.21 4.95
C LYS A 411 -38.76 3.60 6.09
N ASP A 412 -39.04 3.10 7.28
CA ASP A 412 -38.21 3.32 8.47
C ASP A 412 -37.33 2.10 8.82
N TRP A 413 -36.61 2.18 9.94
CA TRP A 413 -35.75 1.07 10.38
C TRP A 413 -36.54 -0.19 10.77
N GLN A 414 -37.80 -0.06 11.23
CA GLN A 414 -38.66 -1.20 11.52
C GLN A 414 -39.04 -1.92 10.22
N ASP A 415 -39.32 -1.17 9.15
CA ASP A 415 -39.57 -1.76 7.83
C ASP A 415 -38.32 -2.48 7.30
N VAL A 416 -37.13 -1.89 7.44
CA VAL A 416 -35.86 -2.56 7.08
C VAL A 416 -35.71 -3.89 7.84
N ARG A 417 -35.97 -3.92 9.15
CA ARG A 417 -35.86 -5.14 9.96
C ARG A 417 -36.86 -6.22 9.58
N LYS A 418 -38.04 -5.84 9.07
CA LYS A 418 -39.08 -6.79 8.62
C LYS A 418 -38.81 -7.32 7.22
N GLU A 419 -38.28 -6.47 6.34
CA GLU A 419 -38.22 -6.76 4.92
C GLU A 419 -36.82 -7.07 4.39
N LEU A 420 -35.75 -6.95 5.19
CA LEU A 420 -34.41 -7.35 4.74
C LEU A 420 -34.38 -8.85 4.43
N ASP A 421 -34.03 -9.17 3.20
CA ASP A 421 -34.03 -10.52 2.65
C ASP A 421 -32.77 -10.79 1.80
N GLU A 422 -32.71 -11.99 1.25
CA GLU A 422 -31.60 -12.51 0.48
C GLU A 422 -31.36 -11.71 -0.79
N GLU A 423 -32.42 -11.23 -1.46
CA GLU A 423 -32.32 -10.43 -2.67
C GLU A 423 -31.71 -9.06 -2.36
N LYS A 424 -32.20 -8.37 -1.32
CA LYS A 424 -31.63 -7.08 -0.89
C LYS A 424 -30.20 -7.21 -0.42
N VAL A 425 -29.86 -8.25 0.34
CA VAL A 425 -28.47 -8.52 0.75
C VAL A 425 -27.59 -8.68 -0.49
N LYS A 426 -28.01 -9.50 -1.45
CA LYS A 426 -27.28 -9.71 -2.70
C LYS A 426 -27.07 -8.39 -3.45
N GLU A 427 -28.13 -7.62 -3.68
CA GLU A 427 -28.06 -6.33 -4.40
C GLU A 427 -27.13 -5.32 -3.71
N ILE A 428 -27.18 -5.23 -2.37
CA ILE A 428 -26.31 -4.34 -1.59
C ILE A 428 -24.84 -4.72 -1.79
N HIS A 429 -24.50 -6.02 -1.70
CA HIS A 429 -23.11 -6.46 -1.87
C HIS A 429 -22.65 -6.39 -3.32
N GLU A 430 -23.52 -6.65 -4.29
CA GLU A 430 -23.23 -6.41 -5.72
C GLU A 430 -22.92 -4.94 -5.99
N LEU A 431 -23.70 -4.01 -5.43
CA LEU A 431 -23.43 -2.58 -5.51
C LEU A 431 -22.09 -2.20 -4.86
N HIS A 432 -21.78 -2.78 -3.69
CA HIS A 432 -20.49 -2.56 -3.03
C HIS A 432 -19.33 -3.04 -3.91
N GLY A 433 -19.43 -4.25 -4.46
CA GLY A 433 -18.43 -4.79 -5.39
C GLY A 433 -18.31 -3.98 -6.68
N TYR A 434 -19.41 -3.45 -7.20
CA TYR A 434 -19.42 -2.59 -8.37
C TYR A 434 -18.66 -1.27 -8.14
N LEU A 435 -18.79 -0.68 -6.96
CA LEU A 435 -18.09 0.56 -6.58
C LEU A 435 -16.61 0.33 -6.26
N TRP A 436 -16.21 -0.91 -5.97
CA TRP A 436 -14.85 -1.28 -5.61
C TRP A 436 -14.33 -2.44 -6.48
N PRO A 437 -14.18 -2.22 -7.81
CA PRO A 437 -13.62 -3.24 -8.68
C PRO A 437 -12.17 -3.53 -8.30
N VAL A 438 -11.75 -4.78 -8.54
CA VAL A 438 -10.43 -5.32 -8.16
C VAL A 438 -9.29 -4.49 -8.74
N ASP A 439 -9.48 -3.82 -9.87
CA ASP A 439 -8.46 -2.98 -10.52
C ASP A 439 -8.32 -1.57 -9.93
N THR A 440 -9.12 -1.21 -8.92
CA THR A 440 -9.06 0.09 -8.23
C THR A 440 -7.65 0.34 -7.66
N ASP A 441 -6.99 1.41 -8.06
CA ASP A 441 -5.81 1.92 -7.35
C ASP A 441 -6.26 2.71 -6.11
N ILE A 442 -6.45 1.99 -5.00
CA ILE A 442 -6.90 2.60 -3.74
C ILE A 442 -5.92 3.67 -3.24
N PHE A 443 -4.64 3.57 -3.56
CA PHE A 443 -3.63 4.53 -3.10
C PHE A 443 -3.72 5.86 -3.86
N GLU A 444 -4.25 5.87 -5.08
CA GLU A 444 -4.58 7.10 -5.80
C GLU A 444 -5.76 7.85 -5.17
N LEU A 445 -6.69 7.10 -4.55
CA LEU A 445 -7.93 7.60 -3.95
C LEU A 445 -7.78 8.01 -2.49
N LEU A 446 -6.83 7.41 -1.78
CA LEU A 446 -6.51 7.80 -0.41
C LEU A 446 -6.01 9.27 -0.35
N PRO A 447 -6.28 9.99 0.75
CA PRO A 447 -5.65 11.28 0.99
C PRO A 447 -4.13 11.18 0.88
N LYS A 448 -3.49 12.24 0.38
CA LYS A 448 -2.03 12.35 0.33
C LYS A 448 -1.49 12.95 1.64
N PRO A 449 -0.21 12.75 1.99
CA PRO A 449 0.42 13.39 3.16
C PRO A 449 0.63 14.89 2.90
N ASP A 450 -0.47 15.63 2.73
CA ASP A 450 -0.54 17.03 2.35
C ASP A 450 -0.41 17.99 3.54
N GLY A 451 -0.14 17.41 4.72
CA GLY A 451 0.06 18.12 5.97
C GLY A 451 -1.23 18.51 6.69
N MET A 452 -2.41 18.17 6.16
CA MET A 452 -3.65 18.26 6.92
C MET A 452 -3.66 17.24 8.06
N THR A 453 -4.12 17.66 9.23
CA THR A 453 -4.34 16.76 10.37
C THR A 453 -5.51 15.83 10.08
N ARG A 454 -5.27 14.53 10.20
CA ARG A 454 -6.25 13.46 9.98
C ARG A 454 -5.94 12.32 10.94
N ALA A 455 -6.97 11.63 11.40
CA ALA A 455 -6.81 10.38 12.15
C ALA A 455 -7.15 9.19 11.25
N VAL A 456 -6.47 8.06 11.43
CA VAL A 456 -6.94 6.76 10.97
C VAL A 456 -7.35 5.94 12.19
N TYR A 457 -8.58 5.43 12.16
CA TYR A 457 -9.15 4.64 13.22
C TYR A 457 -8.87 3.15 13.01
N SER A 458 -8.48 2.47 14.09
CA SER A 458 -8.49 1.01 14.18
C SER A 458 -9.09 0.61 15.50
N GLY A 459 -10.09 -0.25 15.46
CA GLY A 459 -10.81 -0.71 16.63
C GLY A 459 -11.81 -1.78 16.24
N PHE A 460 -12.62 -2.22 17.19
CA PHE A 460 -13.66 -3.21 16.94
C PHE A 460 -14.79 -2.57 16.12
N ILE A 461 -15.10 -3.13 14.95
CA ILE A 461 -16.12 -2.58 14.05
C ILE A 461 -17.46 -3.26 14.32
N ASP A 462 -18.24 -2.66 15.22
CA ASP A 462 -19.58 -3.12 15.59
C ASP A 462 -20.50 -1.90 15.81
N PRO A 463 -21.81 -1.99 15.48
CA PRO A 463 -22.77 -0.89 15.66
C PRO A 463 -22.85 -0.34 17.09
N ARG A 464 -22.50 -1.13 18.12
CA ARG A 464 -22.55 -0.72 19.53
C ARG A 464 -21.33 0.08 19.98
N THR A 465 -20.22 0.02 19.24
CA THR A 465 -18.95 0.63 19.65
C THR A 465 -18.42 1.64 18.63
N ALA A 466 -18.19 1.21 17.40
CA ALA A 466 -17.46 2.00 16.42
C ALA A 466 -18.12 3.35 16.07
N PRO A 467 -19.45 3.44 15.84
CA PRO A 467 -20.11 4.72 15.54
C PRO A 467 -19.93 5.75 16.66
N PHE A 468 -20.01 5.31 17.92
CA PHE A 468 -19.79 6.16 19.09
C PHE A 468 -18.34 6.66 19.17
N THR A 469 -17.36 5.76 19.07
CA THR A 469 -15.93 6.12 19.12
C THR A 469 -15.54 7.04 17.95
N VAL A 470 -15.93 6.69 16.72
CA VAL A 470 -15.52 7.40 15.49
C VAL A 470 -16.16 8.78 15.40
N SER A 471 -17.45 8.92 15.77
CA SER A 471 -18.11 10.23 15.77
C SER A 471 -17.46 11.18 16.79
N ASN A 472 -17.19 10.71 18.01
CA ASN A 472 -16.47 11.51 19.00
C ASN A 472 -15.02 11.80 18.57
N ALA A 473 -14.34 10.85 17.92
CA ALA A 473 -13.03 11.12 17.32
C ALA A 473 -13.10 12.26 16.28
N CYS A 474 -14.17 12.36 15.48
CA CYS A 474 -14.38 13.50 14.57
C CYS A 474 -14.49 14.84 15.32
N LEU A 475 -15.21 14.89 16.45
CA LEU A 475 -15.30 16.09 17.29
C LEU A 475 -13.92 16.57 17.75
N TYR A 476 -13.07 15.65 18.20
CA TYR A 476 -11.78 16.00 18.78
C TYR A 476 -10.66 16.21 17.76
N PHE A 477 -10.70 15.46 16.66
CA PHE A 477 -9.58 15.32 15.71
C PHE A 477 -9.90 15.79 14.28
N GLY A 478 -11.16 16.11 13.98
CA GLY A 478 -11.57 16.59 12.67
C GLY A 478 -11.94 15.47 11.72
N GLU A 479 -11.04 15.11 10.81
CA GLU A 479 -11.30 14.06 9.82
C GLU A 479 -10.76 12.70 10.28
N VAL A 480 -11.59 11.66 10.17
CA VAL A 480 -11.29 10.28 10.53
C VAL A 480 -11.43 9.36 9.30
N LEU A 481 -10.37 8.60 9.04
CA LEU A 481 -10.36 7.50 8.08
C LEU A 481 -10.71 6.21 8.81
N MET A 482 -11.74 5.50 8.35
CA MET A 482 -12.18 4.23 8.94
C MET A 482 -12.32 3.19 7.84
N GLN A 483 -11.95 1.93 8.12
CA GLN A 483 -12.17 0.86 7.16
C GLN A 483 -13.68 0.60 7.02
N ASN A 484 -14.16 0.48 5.79
CA ASN A 484 -15.54 0.17 5.48
C ASN A 484 -15.91 -1.23 6.04
N PRO A 485 -17.03 -1.38 6.77
CA PRO A 485 -17.43 -2.69 7.32
C PRO A 485 -17.87 -3.70 6.25
N PHE A 486 -18.29 -3.25 5.06
CA PHE A 486 -18.74 -4.16 4.01
C PHE A 486 -17.56 -4.90 3.35
N VAL A 487 -17.70 -6.22 3.20
CA VAL A 487 -16.74 -7.05 2.48
C VAL A 487 -16.88 -6.83 0.96
N ASN A 488 -15.76 -6.93 0.23
CA ASN A 488 -15.79 -6.83 -1.23
C ASN A 488 -16.01 -8.23 -1.83
N PRO A 489 -17.17 -8.52 -2.45
CA PRO A 489 -17.44 -9.86 -2.96
C PRO A 489 -16.55 -10.26 -4.13
N ASN A 490 -15.89 -9.30 -4.81
CA ASN A 490 -15.06 -9.56 -5.99
C ASN A 490 -13.80 -10.40 -5.72
N GLN A 491 -13.38 -10.54 -4.45
CA GLN A 491 -12.20 -11.32 -4.03
C GLN A 491 -12.56 -12.46 -3.09
N MET A 492 -13.85 -12.80 -2.98
CA MET A 492 -14.31 -13.92 -2.15
C MET A 492 -14.51 -15.17 -2.99
N LYS A 493 -14.16 -16.33 -2.43
CA LYS A 493 -14.58 -17.61 -3.02
C LYS A 493 -16.11 -17.69 -3.03
N LYS A 494 -16.68 -18.36 -4.02
CA LYS A 494 -18.13 -18.47 -4.20
C LYS A 494 -18.83 -18.96 -2.92
N GLU A 495 -18.31 -20.00 -2.26
CA GLU A 495 -18.88 -20.56 -1.02
C GLU A 495 -18.91 -19.59 0.18
N PHE A 496 -18.11 -18.52 0.16
CA PHE A 496 -18.11 -17.51 1.22
C PHE A 496 -18.68 -16.17 0.73
N SER A 497 -19.07 -16.04 -0.53
CA SER A 497 -19.51 -14.76 -1.08
C SER A 497 -20.91 -14.39 -0.59
N PRO A 498 -21.16 -13.14 -0.14
CA PRO A 498 -22.51 -12.66 0.20
C PRO A 498 -23.43 -12.55 -1.01
N VAL A 499 -22.88 -12.56 -2.23
CA VAL A 499 -23.66 -12.53 -3.48
C VAL A 499 -24.20 -13.92 -3.83
N GLU A 500 -23.42 -14.96 -3.54
CA GLU A 500 -23.78 -16.37 -3.83
C GLU A 500 -24.54 -17.01 -2.66
N ASN A 501 -24.23 -16.61 -1.41
CA ASN A 501 -24.84 -17.15 -0.19
C ASN A 501 -25.46 -16.03 0.68
N PRO A 502 -26.36 -15.20 0.14
CA PRO A 502 -26.88 -14.02 0.83
C PRO A 502 -27.62 -14.35 2.14
N HIS A 503 -28.23 -15.54 2.26
CA HIS A 503 -28.94 -15.96 3.47
C HIS A 503 -28.04 -15.93 4.70
N SER A 504 -26.79 -16.38 4.59
CA SER A 504 -25.84 -16.39 5.71
C SER A 504 -25.39 -14.99 6.16
N TYR A 505 -25.74 -13.94 5.42
CA TYR A 505 -25.28 -12.57 5.64
C TYR A 505 -26.35 -11.61 6.16
N LEU A 506 -27.57 -12.08 6.44
CA LEU A 506 -28.69 -11.22 6.83
C LEU A 506 -28.39 -10.41 8.08
N THR A 507 -27.98 -11.08 9.17
CA THR A 507 -27.70 -10.44 10.45
C THR A 507 -26.49 -9.51 10.38
N GLN A 508 -25.41 -9.95 9.71
CA GLN A 508 -24.22 -9.14 9.54
C GLN A 508 -24.48 -7.91 8.66
N THR A 509 -25.28 -8.04 7.61
CA THR A 509 -25.66 -6.92 6.74
C THR A 509 -26.49 -5.90 7.51
N LEU A 510 -27.43 -6.35 8.36
CA LEU A 510 -28.19 -5.44 9.24
C LEU A 510 -27.26 -4.63 10.16
N LYS A 511 -26.27 -5.28 10.79
CA LYS A 511 -25.27 -4.59 11.64
C LYS A 511 -24.44 -3.57 10.85
N HIS A 512 -23.99 -3.92 9.65
CA HIS A 512 -23.21 -3.01 8.81
C HIS A 512 -24.03 -1.82 8.31
N LEU A 513 -25.30 -2.05 7.97
CA LEU A 513 -26.24 -0.99 7.63
C LEU A 513 -26.41 -0.02 8.81
N MET A 514 -26.57 -0.51 10.03
CA MET A 514 -26.67 0.34 11.22
C MET A 514 -25.45 1.26 11.38
N ILE A 515 -24.22 0.72 11.29
CA ILE A 515 -22.99 1.54 11.34
C ILE A 515 -23.02 2.60 10.24
N PHE A 516 -23.36 2.20 9.02
CA PHE A 516 -23.32 3.06 7.85
C PHE A 516 -24.34 4.20 7.93
N PHE A 517 -25.57 3.93 8.37
CA PHE A 517 -26.60 4.94 8.59
C PHE A 517 -26.25 5.89 9.74
N GLN A 518 -25.72 5.37 10.86
CA GLN A 518 -25.32 6.22 11.98
C GLN A 518 -24.20 7.19 11.61
N LEU A 519 -23.25 6.77 10.76
CA LEU A 519 -22.15 7.62 10.30
C LEU A 519 -22.47 8.46 9.05
N ALA A 520 -23.64 8.28 8.41
CA ALA A 520 -23.97 8.93 7.15
C ALA A 520 -23.82 10.47 7.17
N PRO A 521 -24.29 11.22 8.18
CA PRO A 521 -24.10 12.68 8.22
C PRO A 521 -22.62 13.10 8.24
N LEU A 522 -21.77 12.30 8.90
CA LEU A 522 -20.33 12.55 8.98
C LEU A 522 -19.60 12.19 7.68
N ILE A 523 -20.11 11.20 6.94
CA ILE A 523 -19.62 10.87 5.59
C ILE A 523 -20.01 11.98 4.60
N GLU A 524 -21.25 12.45 4.68
CA GLU A 524 -21.77 13.55 3.87
C GLU A 524 -21.00 14.84 4.09
N SER A 525 -20.71 15.22 5.32
CA SER A 525 -19.89 16.40 5.64
C SER A 525 -18.39 16.21 5.36
N GLY A 526 -17.94 14.97 5.11
CA GLY A 526 -16.54 14.65 4.82
C GLY A 526 -15.64 14.57 6.06
N HIS A 527 -16.24 14.41 7.24
CA HIS A 527 -15.56 14.14 8.51
C HIS A 527 -15.19 12.66 8.65
N VAL A 528 -15.96 11.75 8.08
CA VAL A 528 -15.65 10.31 8.00
C VAL A 528 -15.42 9.92 6.55
N ASN A 529 -14.30 9.23 6.27
CA ASN A 529 -14.07 8.58 4.98
C ASN A 529 -13.93 7.07 5.19
N LEU A 530 -14.94 6.31 4.74
CA LEU A 530 -14.93 4.85 4.76
C LEU A 530 -14.16 4.31 3.56
N PHE A 531 -12.93 3.86 3.76
CA PHE A 531 -12.13 3.25 2.70
C PHE A 531 -12.31 1.71 2.69
N PRO A 532 -12.38 1.04 1.53
CA PRO A 532 -12.44 -0.41 1.49
C PRO A 532 -11.14 -1.01 2.06
N ASP A 533 -11.19 -2.24 2.55
CA ASP A 533 -9.97 -2.96 2.91
C ASP A 533 -9.02 -3.01 1.69
N PRO A 534 -7.81 -2.40 1.75
CA PRO A 534 -6.87 -2.40 0.63
C PRO A 534 -6.50 -3.82 0.19
N SER A 535 -6.48 -4.77 1.12
CA SER A 535 -6.19 -6.17 0.83
C SER A 535 -7.30 -6.86 0.03
N SER A 536 -8.54 -6.38 0.14
CA SER A 536 -9.67 -6.86 -0.67
C SER A 536 -9.60 -6.41 -2.15
N LEU A 537 -8.64 -5.56 -2.49
CA LEU A 537 -8.38 -5.09 -3.86
C LEU A 537 -7.09 -5.68 -4.44
N ASP A 538 -6.22 -6.24 -3.60
CA ASP A 538 -4.90 -6.76 -3.96
C ASP A 538 -4.63 -8.09 -3.22
N PRO A 539 -4.78 -9.25 -3.92
CA PRO A 539 -4.52 -10.57 -3.35
C PRO A 539 -3.09 -10.74 -2.83
N SER A 540 -2.11 -10.09 -3.46
CA SER A 540 -0.71 -10.18 -3.02
C SER A 540 -0.49 -9.43 -1.70
N LEU A 541 -1.16 -8.29 -1.53
CA LEU A 541 -1.20 -7.55 -0.28
C LEU A 541 -1.91 -8.36 0.82
N GLN A 542 -3.04 -9.00 0.49
CA GLN A 542 -3.81 -9.84 1.42
C GLN A 542 -2.99 -10.98 1.99
N ASN A 543 -2.40 -11.81 1.13
CA ASN A 543 -1.60 -12.96 1.57
C ASN A 543 -0.42 -12.52 2.44
N TYR A 544 0.22 -11.40 2.09
CA TYR A 544 1.35 -10.89 2.86
C TYR A 544 0.95 -10.29 4.20
N ALA A 545 -0.11 -9.48 4.25
CA ALA A 545 -0.61 -8.88 5.48
C ALA A 545 -1.15 -9.96 6.45
N MET A 546 -1.83 -10.99 5.94
CA MET A 546 -2.32 -12.11 6.73
C MET A 546 -1.16 -12.90 7.37
N GLY A 547 -0.14 -13.27 6.59
CA GLY A 547 1.04 -13.96 7.13
C GLY A 547 1.90 -13.12 8.09
N LEU A 548 1.73 -11.79 8.10
CA LEU A 548 2.32 -10.91 9.12
C LEU A 548 1.48 -10.91 10.40
N ALA A 549 0.16 -10.77 10.27
CA ALA A 549 -0.77 -10.84 11.38
C ALA A 549 -0.67 -12.18 12.14
N GLU A 550 -0.59 -13.31 11.44
CA GLU A 550 -0.44 -14.66 12.04
C GLU A 550 0.87 -14.84 12.83
N ARG A 551 1.95 -14.16 12.43
CA ARG A 551 3.22 -14.22 13.15
C ARG A 551 3.17 -13.35 14.39
N ARG A 552 2.66 -12.11 14.26
CA ARG A 552 2.54 -11.17 15.38
C ARG A 552 1.57 -11.63 16.45
N SER A 553 0.46 -12.28 16.08
CA SER A 553 -0.55 -12.77 17.03
C SER A 553 0.00 -13.81 18.01
N LYS A 554 1.13 -14.46 17.69
CA LYS A 554 1.84 -15.38 18.58
C LYS A 554 2.70 -14.67 19.64
N GLU A 555 3.01 -13.39 19.43
CA GLU A 555 3.95 -12.62 20.26
C GLU A 555 3.23 -11.70 21.25
N ILE A 556 2.06 -11.16 20.88
CA ILE A 556 1.31 -10.18 21.67
C ILE A 556 -0.07 -10.77 22.00
N PRO A 557 -0.35 -11.13 23.28
CA PRO A 557 -1.67 -11.60 23.67
C PRO A 557 -2.73 -10.50 23.54
N LEU A 558 -3.99 -10.90 23.44
CA LEU A 558 -5.12 -9.97 23.49
C LEU A 558 -5.20 -9.32 24.88
N SER A 559 -5.65 -8.06 24.92
CA SER A 559 -5.88 -7.35 26.17
C SER A 559 -7.13 -7.89 26.86
N GLU A 560 -7.08 -8.12 28.18
CA GLU A 560 -8.24 -8.52 28.98
C GLU A 560 -9.43 -7.56 28.83
N ARG A 561 -9.15 -6.24 28.77
CA ARG A 561 -10.19 -5.23 28.55
C ARG A 561 -10.90 -5.39 27.21
N ASP A 562 -10.14 -5.72 26.17
CA ASP A 562 -10.73 -5.95 24.85
C ASP A 562 -11.53 -7.26 24.89
N LEU A 563 -11.02 -8.30 25.57
CA LEU A 563 -11.74 -9.58 25.79
C LEU A 563 -13.05 -9.40 26.57
N ASP A 564 -13.12 -8.51 27.56
CA ASP A 564 -14.35 -8.18 28.27
C ASP A 564 -15.40 -7.55 27.33
N ILE A 565 -14.98 -6.60 26.49
CA ILE A 565 -15.86 -6.00 25.47
C ILE A 565 -16.35 -7.07 24.49
N TYR A 566 -15.44 -7.93 24.01
CA TYR A 566 -15.82 -9.04 23.14
C TYR A 566 -16.84 -9.96 23.78
N ARG A 567 -16.66 -10.33 25.06
CA ARG A 567 -17.59 -11.20 25.79
C ARG A 567 -18.98 -10.56 25.90
N ARG A 568 -19.08 -9.28 26.27
CA ARG A 568 -20.38 -8.57 26.34
C ARG A 568 -21.12 -8.54 25.00
N ILE A 569 -20.39 -8.25 23.92
CA ILE A 569 -20.94 -8.22 22.56
C ILE A 569 -21.39 -9.62 22.11
N GLN A 570 -20.63 -10.66 22.45
CA GLN A 570 -21.01 -12.05 22.19
C GLN A 570 -22.24 -12.49 22.98
N GLU A 571 -22.36 -12.08 24.25
CA GLU A 571 -23.53 -12.35 25.08
C GLU A 571 -24.79 -11.70 24.48
N GLU A 572 -24.70 -10.45 24.06
CA GLU A 572 -25.79 -9.76 23.36
C GLU A 572 -26.14 -10.40 22.00
N ASP A 573 -25.14 -10.77 21.20
CA ASP A 573 -25.36 -11.48 19.92
C ASP A 573 -26.03 -12.84 20.12
N PHE A 574 -25.73 -13.51 21.22
CA PHE A 574 -26.40 -14.74 21.62
C PHE A 574 -27.88 -14.45 21.96
N HIS A 575 -28.17 -13.38 22.69
CA HIS A 575 -29.55 -12.94 22.93
C HIS A 575 -30.30 -12.60 21.63
N HIS A 576 -29.65 -11.94 20.67
CA HIS A 576 -30.22 -11.67 19.34
C HIS A 576 -30.57 -12.97 18.62
N THR A 577 -29.68 -13.95 18.67
CA THR A 577 -29.91 -15.28 18.10
C THR A 577 -31.15 -15.92 18.73
N LEU A 578 -31.26 -15.94 20.07
CA LEU A 578 -32.43 -16.48 20.77
C LEU A 578 -33.74 -15.80 20.34
N CYS A 579 -33.73 -14.47 20.18
CA CYS A 579 -34.89 -13.70 19.74
C CYS A 579 -35.37 -14.06 18.33
N MET A 580 -34.48 -14.58 17.47
CA MET A 580 -34.78 -14.93 16.07
C MET A 580 -35.10 -16.42 15.85
N LEU A 581 -34.96 -17.26 16.88
CA LEU A 581 -35.36 -18.66 16.81
C LEU A 581 -36.89 -18.81 16.78
N ARG A 582 -37.38 -19.91 16.19
CA ARG A 582 -38.79 -20.29 16.32
C ARG A 582 -39.16 -20.44 17.80
N LYS A 583 -40.40 -20.07 18.15
CA LYS A 583 -40.92 -20.20 19.52
C LYS A 583 -40.79 -21.61 20.10
N GLY A 584 -41.07 -22.65 19.29
CA GLY A 584 -40.86 -24.04 19.71
C GLY A 584 -39.39 -24.39 19.98
N SER A 585 -38.45 -23.80 19.25
CA SER A 585 -37.01 -23.96 19.50
C SER A 585 -36.58 -23.23 20.78
N GLN A 586 -37.11 -22.02 21.02
CA GLN A 586 -36.87 -21.27 22.26
C GLN A 586 -37.37 -22.05 23.48
N GLU A 587 -38.58 -22.62 23.40
CA GLU A 587 -39.14 -23.47 24.44
C GLU A 587 -38.26 -24.70 24.70
N ASN A 588 -37.88 -25.42 23.65
CA ASN A 588 -37.03 -26.61 23.77
C ASN A 588 -35.69 -26.28 24.42
N MET A 589 -35.07 -25.14 24.07
CA MET A 589 -33.82 -24.70 24.69
C MET A 589 -34.00 -24.41 26.18
N LEU A 590 -35.08 -23.73 26.57
CA LEU A 590 -35.36 -23.47 27.98
C LEU A 590 -35.58 -24.77 28.77
N ARG A 591 -36.36 -25.71 28.23
CA ARG A 591 -36.58 -27.02 28.88
C ARG A 591 -35.32 -27.87 28.99
N GLN A 592 -34.34 -27.67 28.10
CA GLN A 592 -33.03 -28.32 28.23
C GLN A 592 -32.16 -27.68 29.30
N ALA A 593 -32.22 -26.35 29.44
CA ALA A 593 -31.47 -25.62 30.47
C ALA A 593 -32.07 -25.78 31.87
N ASP A 594 -33.40 -25.86 31.96
CA ASP A 594 -34.19 -26.06 33.18
C ASP A 594 -35.34 -27.06 32.90
N PRO A 595 -35.11 -28.37 33.11
CA PRO A 595 -36.11 -29.42 32.88
C PRO A 595 -37.37 -29.30 33.74
N ASP A 596 -37.28 -28.60 34.88
CA ASP A 596 -38.36 -28.45 35.85
C ASP A 596 -39.12 -27.10 35.66
N ALA A 597 -38.79 -26.33 34.61
CA ALA A 597 -39.43 -25.07 34.29
C ALA A 597 -40.96 -25.23 34.10
N SER A 598 -41.74 -24.47 34.86
CA SER A 598 -43.20 -24.43 34.74
C SER A 598 -43.66 -23.81 33.41
N GLU A 599 -44.85 -24.20 32.91
CA GLU A 599 -45.45 -23.61 31.71
C GLU A 599 -45.62 -22.08 31.81
N GLU A 600 -45.88 -21.56 33.00
CA GLU A 600 -45.98 -20.12 33.25
C GLU A 600 -44.62 -19.43 33.06
N HIS A 601 -43.53 -20.04 33.57
CA HIS A 601 -42.17 -19.52 33.39
C HIS A 601 -41.74 -19.55 31.92
N ILE A 602 -42.06 -20.62 31.21
CA ILE A 602 -41.82 -20.74 29.76
C ILE A 602 -42.58 -19.67 28.99
N GLY A 603 -43.86 -19.45 29.31
CA GLY A 603 -44.65 -18.39 28.71
C GLY A 603 -44.08 -16.99 28.98
N TYR A 604 -43.59 -16.73 30.20
CA TYR A 604 -42.91 -15.48 30.53
C TYR A 604 -41.62 -15.29 29.71
N PHE A 605 -40.79 -16.32 29.62
CA PHE A 605 -39.53 -16.28 28.87
C PHE A 605 -39.75 -15.97 27.38
N ILE A 606 -40.68 -16.67 26.72
CA ILE A 606 -41.00 -16.43 25.30
C ILE A 606 -41.52 -15.00 25.10
N ASN A 607 -42.41 -14.52 25.99
CA ASN A 607 -42.91 -13.14 25.92
C ASN A 607 -41.81 -12.10 26.14
N HIS A 608 -40.83 -12.41 26.99
CA HIS A 608 -39.66 -11.55 27.20
C HIS A 608 -38.80 -11.47 25.94
N LEU A 609 -38.50 -12.60 25.30
CA LEU A 609 -37.78 -12.64 24.03
C LEU A 609 -38.53 -11.91 22.91
N ASP A 610 -39.86 -12.05 22.83
CA ASP A 610 -40.67 -11.33 21.84
C ASP A 610 -40.60 -9.81 22.05
N ARG A 611 -40.57 -9.32 23.30
CA ARG A 611 -40.37 -7.88 23.59
C ARG A 611 -38.98 -7.41 23.19
N MET A 612 -37.94 -8.15 23.60
CA MET A 612 -36.55 -7.86 23.20
C MET A 612 -36.43 -7.81 21.68
N ARG A 613 -37.05 -8.76 20.98
CA ARG A 613 -37.11 -8.81 19.51
C ARG A 613 -37.72 -7.54 18.94
N GLN A 614 -38.77 -6.95 19.51
CA GLN A 614 -39.36 -5.71 18.99
C GLN A 614 -38.50 -4.48 19.25
N ASP A 615 -37.90 -4.40 20.44
CA ASP A 615 -37.21 -3.21 20.93
C ASP A 615 -35.77 -3.08 20.39
N ASP A 616 -35.09 -4.20 20.16
CA ASP A 616 -33.68 -4.19 19.74
C ASP A 616 -33.51 -3.91 18.24
N PRO A 617 -32.84 -2.81 17.84
CA PRO A 617 -32.72 -2.44 16.44
C PRO A 617 -31.79 -3.35 15.63
N LEU A 618 -31.02 -4.24 16.25
CA LEU A 618 -30.10 -5.18 15.61
C LEU A 618 -30.72 -6.58 15.41
N VAL A 619 -31.99 -6.75 15.75
CA VAL A 619 -32.72 -8.03 15.58
C VAL A 619 -33.68 -7.96 14.40
N LEU A 620 -33.64 -8.96 13.52
CA LEU A 620 -34.58 -9.06 12.39
C LEU A 620 -36.00 -9.42 12.87
N LEU A 621 -37.00 -8.77 12.26
CA LEU A 621 -38.42 -9.00 12.50
C LEU A 621 -39.01 -9.99 11.48
N ARG A 622 -38.23 -11.02 11.14
CA ARG A 622 -38.61 -12.09 10.21
C ARG A 622 -38.47 -13.44 10.89
N ASP A 623 -39.41 -14.34 10.67
CA ASP A 623 -39.30 -15.71 11.15
C ASP A 623 -38.43 -16.55 10.23
N GLY A 624 -37.73 -17.52 10.80
CA GLY A 624 -36.93 -18.48 10.05
C GLY A 624 -35.61 -18.01 9.48
N VAL A 625 -35.00 -17.02 10.13
CA VAL A 625 -33.59 -16.64 9.91
C VAL A 625 -32.63 -17.83 10.16
N TYR A 626 -33.00 -18.76 11.04
CA TYR A 626 -32.20 -19.95 11.39
C TYR A 626 -32.88 -21.27 10.97
N ASP A 627 -33.89 -21.22 10.09
CA ASP A 627 -34.73 -22.39 9.75
C ASP A 627 -34.45 -23.00 8.37
N ALA A 628 -33.61 -22.38 7.53
CA ALA A 628 -33.15 -23.04 6.32
C ALA A 628 -32.34 -24.31 6.69
N SER A 629 -32.08 -25.21 5.75
CA SER A 629 -31.49 -26.55 5.95
C SER A 629 -30.23 -26.60 6.85
N GLN A 630 -29.66 -27.78 7.12
CA GLN A 630 -28.45 -27.96 7.97
C GLN A 630 -27.22 -27.09 7.59
N GLU A 631 -27.26 -26.33 6.50
CA GLU A 631 -26.28 -25.36 6.02
C GLU A 631 -26.66 -23.87 6.31
N ALA A 632 -27.78 -23.58 6.99
CA ALA A 632 -28.35 -22.25 7.20
C ALA A 632 -27.78 -21.47 8.40
N GLY A 633 -26.45 -21.48 8.54
CA GLY A 633 -25.79 -20.64 9.52
C GLY A 633 -25.86 -19.16 9.16
N GLN A 634 -25.99 -18.30 10.17
CA GLN A 634 -25.71 -16.87 10.04
C GLN A 634 -24.24 -16.62 10.33
N LEU A 635 -23.60 -15.80 9.50
CA LEU A 635 -22.23 -15.35 9.69
C LEU A 635 -22.19 -14.28 10.78
N SER A 636 -21.28 -14.45 11.74
CA SER A 636 -20.94 -13.41 12.71
C SER A 636 -19.48 -13.04 12.56
N MET A 637 -19.21 -11.78 12.17
CA MET A 637 -17.85 -11.28 12.00
C MET A 637 -17.40 -10.52 13.25
N PHE A 638 -16.27 -10.94 13.82
CA PHE A 638 -15.59 -10.23 14.92
C PHE A 638 -14.25 -9.69 14.42
N GLN A 639 -14.21 -8.39 14.11
CA GLN A 639 -13.06 -7.80 13.42
C GLN A 639 -12.56 -6.53 14.11
N THR A 640 -11.27 -6.52 14.47
CA THR A 640 -10.51 -5.28 14.76
C THR A 640 -9.72 -4.90 13.52
N VAL A 641 -10.21 -3.89 12.79
CA VAL A 641 -9.64 -3.50 11.49
C VAL A 641 -9.37 -1.99 11.40
N PRO A 642 -8.41 -1.56 10.55
CA PRO A 642 -7.41 -2.38 9.89
C PRO A 642 -6.52 -3.12 10.90
N ASN A 643 -5.89 -4.23 10.47
CA ASN A 643 -4.85 -4.86 11.28
C ASN A 643 -3.63 -3.93 11.45
N PHE A 644 -2.69 -4.26 12.33
CA PHE A 644 -1.58 -3.37 12.68
C PHE A 644 -0.75 -2.92 11.47
N GLU A 645 -0.39 -3.84 10.57
CA GLU A 645 0.37 -3.51 9.37
C GLU A 645 -0.39 -2.55 8.47
N LEU A 646 -1.66 -2.86 8.18
CA LEU A 646 -2.49 -2.03 7.31
C LEU A 646 -2.81 -0.68 7.97
N LEU A 647 -2.94 -0.64 9.30
CA LEU A 647 -3.14 0.60 10.05
C LEU A 647 -1.95 1.54 9.92
N LEU A 648 -0.75 1.06 10.25
CA LEU A 648 0.48 1.84 10.06
C LEU A 648 0.69 2.18 8.59
N PHE A 649 0.34 1.25 7.70
CA PHE A 649 0.42 1.48 6.26
C PHE A 649 -0.43 2.67 5.82
N ILE A 650 -1.71 2.69 6.21
CA ILE A 650 -2.64 3.75 5.84
C ILE A 650 -2.27 5.06 6.54
N ALA A 651 -1.87 5.02 7.81
CA ALA A 651 -1.40 6.18 8.56
C ALA A 651 -0.26 6.89 7.81
N GLN A 652 0.75 6.14 7.38
CA GLN A 652 1.90 6.69 6.66
C GLN A 652 1.56 7.08 5.22
N ALA A 653 0.79 6.28 4.48
CA ALA A 653 0.39 6.60 3.12
C ALA A 653 -0.44 7.89 3.03
N THR A 654 -1.20 8.20 4.08
CA THR A 654 -2.07 9.39 4.14
C THR A 654 -1.50 10.54 4.95
N GLY A 655 -0.40 10.31 5.68
CA GLY A 655 0.08 11.25 6.68
C GLY A 655 -0.92 11.48 7.83
N ALA A 656 -1.76 10.50 8.15
CA ALA A 656 -2.64 10.51 9.30
C ALA A 656 -1.91 10.00 10.57
N PHE A 657 -2.37 10.45 11.73
CA PHE A 657 -2.01 9.81 13.00
C PHE A 657 -3.00 8.71 13.36
N VAL A 658 -2.63 7.83 14.28
CA VAL A 658 -3.48 6.68 14.66
C VAL A 658 -4.41 7.04 15.82
N VAL A 659 -5.68 6.65 15.73
CA VAL A 659 -6.64 6.65 16.83
C VAL A 659 -7.15 5.23 17.04
N THR A 660 -7.26 4.81 18.29
CA THR A 660 -7.83 3.51 18.66
C THR A 660 -8.53 3.61 20.01
N ASP A 661 -9.50 2.74 20.24
CA ASP A 661 -10.09 2.42 21.54
C ASP A 661 -9.68 1.02 22.03
N SER A 662 -8.99 0.24 21.19
CA SER A 662 -8.47 -1.09 21.55
C SER A 662 -7.16 -0.98 22.32
N HIS A 663 -7.12 -1.61 23.49
CA HIS A 663 -5.92 -1.71 24.32
C HIS A 663 -4.88 -2.66 23.71
N HIS A 664 -5.34 -3.71 23.00
CA HIS A 664 -4.46 -4.57 22.23
C HIS A 664 -3.78 -3.79 21.10
N ARG A 665 -4.53 -3.01 20.32
CA ARG A 665 -3.95 -2.17 19.26
C ARG A 665 -3.00 -1.12 19.82
N TRP A 666 -3.35 -0.51 20.94
CA TRP A 666 -2.46 0.42 21.64
C TRP A 666 -1.13 -0.22 22.02
N THR A 667 -1.14 -1.46 22.49
CA THR A 667 0.07 -2.22 22.83
C THR A 667 0.96 -2.46 21.61
N GLU A 668 0.38 -2.86 20.48
CA GLU A 668 1.13 -3.03 19.23
C GLU A 668 1.75 -1.70 18.74
N MET A 669 1.00 -0.59 18.84
CA MET A 669 1.51 0.74 18.47
C MET A 669 2.66 1.20 19.37
N CYS A 670 2.56 0.92 20.68
CA CYS A 670 3.65 1.21 21.62
C CYS A 670 4.88 0.33 21.35
N ALA A 671 4.69 -0.93 20.96
CA ALA A 671 5.79 -1.82 20.57
C ALA A 671 6.52 -1.32 19.31
N ALA A 672 5.80 -0.67 18.39
CA ALA A 672 6.33 -0.07 17.16
C ALA A 672 7.05 1.28 17.36
N SER A 673 7.08 1.81 18.59
CA SER A 673 7.74 3.08 18.90
C SER A 673 9.26 2.97 18.74
N HIS A 674 9.86 3.97 18.10
CA HIS A 674 11.31 4.06 18.00
C HIS A 674 11.97 4.06 19.40
N ARG A 675 13.08 3.33 19.50
CA ARG A 675 13.85 3.16 20.72
C ARG A 675 15.28 3.65 20.51
N ASP A 676 15.75 4.48 21.42
CA ASP A 676 17.16 4.85 21.53
C ASP A 676 17.79 4.08 22.70
N ALA A 677 18.84 3.32 22.43
CA ALA A 677 19.45 2.38 23.39
C ALA A 677 18.42 1.49 24.14
N GLY A 678 17.34 1.09 23.48
CA GLY A 678 16.26 0.26 24.05
C GLY A 678 15.13 1.03 24.74
N ILE A 679 15.28 2.35 24.93
CA ILE A 679 14.35 3.21 25.65
C ILE A 679 13.50 4.03 24.68
N VAL A 680 12.19 4.11 24.95
CA VAL A 680 11.28 5.01 24.24
C VAL A 680 11.31 6.38 24.92
N LEU A 681 11.75 7.41 24.19
CA LEU A 681 11.79 8.77 24.71
C LEU A 681 10.55 9.55 24.23
N PRO A 682 9.64 10.01 25.11
CA PRO A 682 8.49 10.81 24.70
C PRO A 682 8.91 12.23 24.32
N ARG A 683 8.30 12.79 23.27
CA ARG A 683 8.54 14.18 22.85
C ARG A 683 7.71 15.21 23.62
N ILE A 684 6.59 14.79 24.22
CA ILE A 684 5.60 15.65 24.90
C ILE A 684 5.18 15.07 26.28
N PRO A 685 6.13 14.73 27.17
CA PRO A 685 5.81 13.98 28.39
C PRO A 685 4.80 14.68 29.30
N ASN A 686 4.88 16.00 29.49
CA ASN A 686 3.97 16.71 30.39
C ASN A 686 2.56 16.80 29.81
N THR A 687 2.46 17.07 28.50
CA THR A 687 1.19 17.08 27.78
C THR A 687 0.52 15.70 27.81
N SER A 688 1.27 14.63 27.51
CA SER A 688 0.74 13.25 27.57
C SER A 688 0.26 12.87 28.96
N ASN A 689 0.99 13.23 30.02
CA ASN A 689 0.61 12.94 31.41
C ASN A 689 -0.67 13.67 31.84
N PHE A 690 -0.80 14.96 31.47
CA PHE A 690 -2.01 15.73 31.75
C PHE A 690 -3.23 15.12 31.03
N ALA A 691 -3.07 14.81 29.74
CA ALA A 691 -4.15 14.22 28.95
C ALA A 691 -4.61 12.84 29.48
N ALA A 692 -3.66 12.00 29.92
CA ALA A 692 -3.95 10.67 30.47
C ALA A 692 -4.68 10.70 31.81
N THR A 693 -4.73 11.85 32.49
CA THR A 693 -5.40 12.03 33.79
C THR A 693 -6.60 12.97 33.74
N THR A 694 -6.90 13.52 32.56
CA THR A 694 -8.00 14.47 32.36
C THR A 694 -9.15 13.80 31.64
N ASN A 695 -10.34 13.86 32.25
CA ASN A 695 -11.57 13.37 31.65
C ASN A 695 -12.12 14.41 30.65
N MET A 696 -12.28 14.00 29.40
CA MET A 696 -12.83 14.79 28.31
C MET A 696 -14.26 14.34 28.01
N PRO A 697 -15.26 15.24 27.94
CA PRO A 697 -16.66 14.86 27.77
C PRO A 697 -16.94 14.26 26.38
N LEU A 698 -17.92 13.37 26.28
CA LEU A 698 -18.33 12.72 25.03
C LEU A 698 -19.79 12.98 24.71
N CYS A 699 -20.12 12.95 23.42
CA CYS A 699 -21.49 13.03 22.93
C CYS A 699 -22.05 11.61 22.78
N GLU A 700 -23.05 11.27 23.59
CA GLU A 700 -23.76 9.98 23.54
C GLU A 700 -24.53 9.81 22.23
N ASP A 701 -25.20 10.87 21.78
CA ASP A 701 -25.95 10.86 20.53
C ASP A 701 -25.01 11.08 19.33
N VAL A 702 -24.79 10.00 18.58
CA VAL A 702 -23.98 9.99 17.35
C VAL A 702 -24.51 10.98 16.30
N GLN A 703 -25.83 11.21 16.23
CA GLN A 703 -26.43 12.14 15.26
C GLN A 703 -26.17 13.60 15.64
N ALA A 704 -26.22 13.92 16.94
CA ALA A 704 -25.93 15.27 17.45
C ALA A 704 -24.49 15.73 17.17
N VAL A 705 -23.56 14.79 16.98
CA VAL A 705 -22.15 15.09 16.67
C VAL A 705 -22.01 15.93 15.39
N SER A 706 -22.77 15.62 14.33
CA SER A 706 -22.69 16.39 13.08
C SER A 706 -23.12 17.84 13.29
N VAL A 707 -24.19 18.05 14.08
CA VAL A 707 -24.69 19.38 14.43
C VAL A 707 -23.65 20.16 15.25
N MET A 708 -22.98 19.49 16.20
CA MET A 708 -21.90 20.10 16.97
C MET A 708 -20.72 20.52 16.09
N LEU A 709 -20.33 19.69 15.12
CA LEU A 709 -19.28 20.01 14.15
C LEU A 709 -19.63 21.22 13.28
N ASP A 710 -20.85 21.25 12.74
CA ASP A 710 -21.36 22.36 11.93
C ASP A 710 -21.44 23.66 12.73
N GLY A 711 -21.81 23.57 14.01
CA GLY A 711 -21.79 24.67 14.97
C GLY A 711 -20.39 25.11 15.41
N GLY A 712 -19.33 24.45 14.97
CA GLY A 712 -17.95 24.78 15.30
C GLY A 712 -17.50 24.40 16.72
N LYS A 713 -18.30 23.60 17.44
CA LYS A 713 -18.00 23.12 18.81
C LYS A 713 -16.71 22.32 18.82
N LEU A 714 -15.92 22.45 19.89
CA LEU A 714 -14.59 21.85 20.06
C LEU A 714 -13.54 22.37 19.06
N GLY A 715 -13.81 23.48 18.38
CA GLY A 715 -12.87 24.10 17.45
C GLY A 715 -11.53 24.51 18.10
N ALA A 716 -11.51 24.82 19.40
CA ALA A 716 -10.27 25.10 20.14
C ALA A 716 -9.38 23.84 20.27
N HIS A 717 -9.98 22.69 20.58
CA HIS A 717 -9.26 21.41 20.64
C HIS A 717 -8.75 20.98 19.27
N ARG A 718 -9.56 21.13 18.21
CA ARG A 718 -9.13 20.84 16.84
C ARG A 718 -7.95 21.71 16.38
N LYS A 719 -7.93 23.00 16.76
CA LYS A 719 -6.77 23.86 16.52
C LYS A 719 -5.54 23.43 17.31
N TRP A 720 -5.73 22.97 18.55
CA TRP A 720 -4.63 22.45 19.36
C TRP A 720 -4.04 21.16 18.80
N ILE A 721 -4.87 20.20 18.35
CA ILE A 721 -4.35 18.97 17.73
C ILE A 721 -3.64 19.26 16.41
N ASP A 722 -4.11 20.24 15.63
CA ASP A 722 -3.42 20.72 14.42
C ASP A 722 -2.01 21.21 14.75
N GLU A 723 -1.89 22.01 15.81
CA GLU A 723 -0.61 22.53 16.27
C GLU A 723 0.30 21.42 16.81
N LEU A 724 -0.24 20.50 17.60
CA LEU A 724 0.50 19.32 18.09
C LEU A 724 1.05 18.51 16.93
N TYR A 725 0.18 18.14 15.98
CA TYR A 725 0.55 17.33 14.83
C TYR A 725 1.62 18.02 13.98
N ARG A 726 1.48 19.33 13.75
CA ARG A 726 2.46 20.15 13.02
C ARG A 726 3.83 20.13 13.68
N GLN A 727 3.91 20.28 15.00
CA GLN A 727 5.19 20.22 15.73
C GLN A 727 5.80 18.81 15.75
N LEU A 728 4.98 17.76 15.77
CA LEU A 728 5.46 16.38 15.81
C LEU A 728 5.89 15.84 14.43
N ARG A 729 5.28 16.32 13.33
CA ARG A 729 5.56 15.82 11.98
C ARG A 729 7.03 15.96 11.58
N ASP A 730 7.67 17.06 11.96
CA ASP A 730 9.12 17.20 11.80
C ASP A 730 9.84 16.61 13.02
N GLN A 731 10.61 15.53 12.80
CA GLN A 731 11.38 14.88 13.85
C GLN A 731 12.65 15.65 14.25
N LYS A 732 13.11 16.59 13.42
CA LYS A 732 14.31 17.39 13.70
C LYS A 732 14.01 18.55 14.66
N THR A 733 12.79 19.07 14.61
CA THR A 733 12.35 20.17 15.45
C THR A 733 11.91 19.65 16.83
N LYS A 734 12.43 20.20 17.92
CA LYS A 734 11.95 19.84 19.27
C LYS A 734 10.59 20.50 19.50
N PRO A 735 9.53 19.76 19.86
CA PRO A 735 8.24 20.36 20.16
C PRO A 735 8.30 21.08 21.51
N SER A 736 7.49 22.13 21.63
CA SER A 736 7.37 22.93 22.83
C SER A 736 6.32 22.34 23.77
N ASP A 737 6.71 21.33 24.54
CA ASP A 737 5.81 20.60 25.44
C ASP A 737 5.12 21.53 26.47
N THR A 738 5.78 22.61 26.90
CA THR A 738 5.18 23.61 27.81
C THR A 738 4.06 24.40 27.14
N GLU A 739 4.25 24.85 25.89
CA GLU A 739 3.21 25.57 25.13
C GLU A 739 2.06 24.64 24.75
N LEU A 740 2.38 23.40 24.35
CA LEU A 740 1.39 22.38 24.02
C LEU A 740 0.53 22.03 25.25
N LEU A 741 1.13 21.91 26.44
CA LEU A 741 0.40 21.68 27.68
C LEU A 741 -0.53 22.86 28.03
N ALA A 742 -0.04 24.10 27.90
CA ALA A 742 -0.87 25.28 28.14
C ALA A 742 -2.05 25.34 27.18
N GLY A 743 -1.80 25.13 25.88
CA GLY A 743 -2.85 25.09 24.87
C GLY A 743 -3.86 23.96 25.08
N LEU A 744 -3.41 22.80 25.58
CA LEU A 744 -4.31 21.69 25.91
C LEU A 744 -5.24 22.06 27.06
N LYS A 745 -4.72 22.69 28.12
CA LYS A 745 -5.53 23.15 29.27
C LYS A 745 -6.60 24.14 28.84
N ASP A 746 -6.23 25.12 28.01
CA ASP A 746 -7.17 26.11 27.47
C ASP A 746 -8.24 25.45 26.59
N ALA A 747 -7.82 24.50 25.74
CA ALA A 747 -8.74 23.71 24.92
C ALA A 747 -9.70 22.86 25.78
N THR A 748 -9.22 22.23 26.86
CA THR A 748 -10.07 21.46 27.79
C THR A 748 -11.15 22.33 28.42
N VAL A 749 -10.81 23.54 28.88
CA VAL A 749 -11.80 24.48 29.44
C VAL A 749 -12.85 24.86 28.38
N ALA A 750 -12.43 25.13 27.15
CA ALA A 750 -13.34 25.43 26.05
C ALA A 750 -14.28 24.25 25.73
N VAL A 751 -13.75 23.02 25.73
CA VAL A 751 -14.53 21.79 25.51
C VAL A 751 -15.60 21.63 26.60
N GLN A 752 -15.24 21.81 27.87
CA GLN A 752 -16.19 21.69 28.99
C GLN A 752 -17.35 22.69 28.86
N ARG A 753 -17.06 23.93 28.44
CA ARG A 753 -18.09 24.94 28.17
C ARG A 753 -19.01 24.50 27.02
N ASP A 754 -18.43 24.03 25.93
CA ASP A 754 -19.19 23.61 24.74
C ASP A 754 -20.19 22.47 25.02
N PHE A 755 -19.88 21.58 25.97
CA PHE A 755 -20.77 20.51 26.42
C PHE A 755 -21.81 20.98 27.45
N THR A 756 -21.45 21.93 28.32
CA THR A 756 -22.39 22.51 29.30
C THR A 756 -23.56 23.22 28.60
N ASP A 757 -23.27 23.92 27.50
CA ASP A 757 -24.28 24.63 26.70
C ASP A 757 -25.24 23.69 25.94
N ASN A 758 -24.87 22.41 25.74
CA ASN A 758 -25.59 21.47 24.89
C ASN A 758 -26.43 20.43 25.66
N HIS A 759 -26.47 20.51 27.00
CA HIS A 759 -27.23 19.59 27.87
C HIS A 759 -26.94 18.09 27.68
N THR A 760 -25.77 17.73 27.15
CA THR A 760 -25.31 16.34 27.00
C THR A 760 -24.75 15.84 28.35
N LYS A 761 -25.27 14.72 28.87
CA LYS A 761 -24.87 14.15 30.18
C LYS A 761 -23.72 13.15 30.06
N GLY A 762 -23.00 12.96 31.17
CA GLY A 762 -22.56 11.64 31.64
C GLY A 762 -21.15 11.19 31.29
N ILE A 763 -20.89 10.91 30.01
CA ILE A 763 -19.74 10.07 29.63
C ILE A 763 -18.48 10.89 29.38
N SER A 764 -17.34 10.36 29.83
CA SER A 764 -16.03 10.96 29.58
C SER A 764 -14.99 9.94 29.13
N VAL A 765 -13.93 10.42 28.51
CA VAL A 765 -12.79 9.63 28.03
C VAL A 765 -11.48 10.25 28.48
N ARG A 766 -10.49 9.40 28.72
CA ARG A 766 -9.10 9.85 28.89
C ARG A 766 -8.35 9.62 27.58
N MET A 767 -7.62 10.63 27.12
CA MET A 767 -6.84 10.53 25.90
C MET A 767 -5.38 10.25 26.23
N ARG A 768 -4.87 9.08 25.84
CA ARG A 768 -3.45 8.76 26.01
C ARG A 768 -2.70 9.00 24.70
N TYR A 769 -1.72 9.90 24.73
CA TYR A 769 -0.93 10.27 23.56
C TYR A 769 0.45 9.58 23.57
N ALA A 770 0.75 8.83 22.50
CA ALA A 770 2.07 8.27 22.23
C ALA A 770 2.74 9.06 21.11
N ALA A 771 3.82 9.76 21.47
CA ALA A 771 4.62 10.59 20.57
C ALA A 771 6.12 10.33 20.80
N PRO A 772 6.63 9.14 20.42
CA PRO A 772 8.02 8.77 20.63
C PRO A 772 8.98 9.60 19.76
N ALA A 773 10.16 9.89 20.29
CA ALA A 773 11.26 10.45 19.53
C ALA A 773 11.66 9.47 18.43
N GLY A 774 11.59 9.90 17.17
CA GLY A 774 11.81 9.02 16.02
C GLY A 774 10.53 8.35 15.50
N GLY A 775 9.35 8.63 16.06
CA GLY A 775 8.05 8.15 15.58
C GLY A 775 7.84 6.64 15.73
N MET A 776 6.73 6.15 15.17
CA MET A 776 6.38 4.73 15.10
C MET A 776 6.54 4.23 13.66
N TYR A 777 7.23 3.10 13.49
CA TYR A 777 7.42 2.47 12.18
C TYR A 777 7.68 0.96 12.32
N HIS A 778 7.50 0.23 11.23
CA HIS A 778 7.82 -1.19 11.17
C HIS A 778 8.41 -1.55 9.80
N ASN A 779 9.49 -2.35 9.76
CA ASN A 779 10.16 -2.69 8.49
C ASN A 779 9.24 -3.44 7.53
N HIS A 780 8.39 -4.34 8.02
CA HIS A 780 7.40 -5.00 7.18
C HIS A 780 6.38 -4.04 6.55
N VAL A 781 6.03 -2.95 7.24
CA VAL A 781 5.15 -1.89 6.71
C VAL A 781 5.87 -1.06 5.65
N GLN A 782 7.15 -0.74 5.88
CA GLN A 782 7.99 -0.07 4.87
C GLN A 782 8.12 -0.92 3.60
N ARG A 783 8.31 -2.24 3.75
CA ARG A 783 8.35 -3.19 2.64
C ARG A 783 7.03 -3.24 1.89
N LEU A 784 5.90 -3.29 2.60
CA LEU A 784 4.57 -3.25 1.98
C LEU A 784 4.41 -2.03 1.07
N MET A 785 4.79 -0.85 1.55
CA MET A 785 4.68 0.37 0.75
C MET A 785 5.61 0.37 -0.46
N VAL A 786 6.83 -0.19 -0.33
CA VAL A 786 7.71 -0.40 -1.49
C VAL A 786 7.04 -1.32 -2.50
N ARG A 787 6.47 -2.45 -2.06
CA ARG A 787 5.79 -3.43 -2.93
C ARG A 787 4.51 -2.90 -3.57
N CYS A 788 3.86 -1.92 -2.95
CA CYS A 788 2.68 -1.24 -3.49
C CYS A 788 3.03 -0.02 -4.36
N GLY A 789 4.31 0.28 -4.61
CA GLY A 789 4.72 1.42 -5.42
C GLY A 789 4.35 2.79 -4.83
N ILE A 790 4.37 2.93 -3.50
CA ILE A 790 4.13 4.18 -2.79
C ILE A 790 5.46 4.88 -2.51
N GLU A 791 5.73 5.93 -3.28
CA GLU A 791 7.01 6.66 -3.25
C GLU A 791 6.99 7.91 -2.36
N ASP A 792 5.92 8.71 -2.39
CA ASP A 792 5.77 9.96 -1.61
C ASP A 792 5.00 9.69 -0.31
N ARG A 793 5.74 9.51 0.79
CA ARG A 793 5.18 9.12 2.08
C ARG A 793 6.11 9.44 3.26
N PRO A 794 5.56 9.80 4.42
CA PRO A 794 6.24 9.70 5.70
C PRO A 794 6.78 8.29 5.97
N ASP A 795 8.02 8.20 6.44
CA ASP A 795 8.68 6.95 6.82
C ASP A 795 8.28 6.47 8.23
N ARG A 796 7.45 7.26 8.94
CA ARG A 796 6.93 6.96 10.29
C ARG A 796 5.61 7.67 10.57
N ALA A 797 4.82 7.14 11.50
CA ALA A 797 3.69 7.84 12.11
C ALA A 797 4.17 8.61 13.36
N PRO A 798 3.92 9.93 13.47
CA PRO A 798 4.47 10.72 14.58
C PRO A 798 3.64 10.66 15.87
N LEU A 799 2.37 10.23 15.77
CA LEU A 799 1.42 10.27 16.87
C LEU A 799 0.45 9.06 16.82
N ALA A 800 0.14 8.53 17.99
CA ALA A 800 -1.00 7.64 18.21
C ALA A 800 -1.77 8.07 19.46
N VAL A 801 -3.09 7.86 19.45
CA VAL A 801 -4.00 8.23 20.55
C VAL A 801 -4.86 7.03 20.92
N LEU A 802 -4.86 6.67 22.20
CA LEU A 802 -5.86 5.77 22.79
C LEU A 802 -6.98 6.60 23.40
N MET A 803 -8.20 6.36 22.97
CA MET A 803 -9.43 6.80 23.63
C MET A 803 -9.77 5.77 24.72
N ASP A 804 -9.31 6.01 25.94
CA ASP A 804 -9.46 5.12 27.09
C ASP A 804 -10.77 5.46 27.83
N PHE A 805 -11.83 4.76 27.43
CA PHE A 805 -13.09 4.71 28.17
C PHE A 805 -12.82 3.92 29.45
N GLY A 806 -12.87 4.58 30.62
CA GLY A 806 -12.56 3.94 31.90
C GLY A 806 -13.49 2.77 32.21
N GLU A 807 -13.21 2.06 33.31
CA GLU A 807 -14.18 1.14 33.92
C GLU A 807 -15.20 2.00 34.67
N GLU A 808 -16.35 2.26 34.05
CA GLU A 808 -17.58 2.60 34.79
C GLU A 808 -18.51 1.38 34.81
#